data_AF-A0A226DB11-F1
#
_entry.id   AF-A0A226DB11-F1
#
_cell.length_a   1.000
_cell.length_b   1.000
_cell.length_c   1.000
_cell.angle_alpha   90.00
_cell.angle_beta   90.00
_cell.angle_gamma   90.00
#
_symmetry.space_group_name_H-M   'P 1'
#
loop_
_entity.id
_entity.type
_entity.pdbx_description
1 polymer ?
#
loop_
_entity_poly.entity_id
_entity_poly.type
_entity_poly.pdbx_seq_one_letter_code
_entity_poly.pdbx_strand_id
1 'polypeptide(L)'
;MEVRIFKYHPDLKRPAGAYIPLPKELKRKGIISIKTQTQCFLLSVLLGVFENEIKLPGMEKSKWEDFTYLQRGRLNRMYETPKSYLKLINRISKTNEINFNGFENEVMAKDFPKFETLNPNIGLNLFEYKNGEIIPTYIGDMHRQINIHLLLLSQGNNHHYCLITKLGRLSAKKNHKSCDICPHCFYRTTRRSDKHRKVCLKGTNPKMTFPKDDFYSFKNLKAYLPPNFKIFFMFLKSKYAPPVTTTKTLIYTTVKGNEDVLSYHMAITNYDDDLIFERYYDGDAAVEDFMHTFIIKLDEIYDVVENTFIPYEKSAELDAKLATTVSCEICKVPFASDRDKITHHHHQSKRLDLYRYTITCNTCNLGVTKTPAVAVSEDLGGRDAEILLNALLPEYADRFEILSQESTILTMTFDKKCRIIDRKKFVDQPIPELGYAMKMAKYKALHTSDAYGEFLASVLLDGVNLPMYYDIQRFSTLKELEESKAVDQEYMNLFYKGSEELFRESKEFMKSHVQEYVRCCVLILADFFWYLDRFLIDNFEISCLFYPSLSSYSFDSAMASSRATFQYLKCPEMVEFIKRGLKGPLEISNLKFAKSHSERFGCDDVTNENRQEILSIDLNMIYAHTASLKLPVSDYRFLDQSEIENLSLVDIPAGYGRLYEVSLLYPSSLHNEHNSFVLAPYRRKIDKSELSDHQRSYYDRVKSGRLEDERLCLDFGPRENYVCSNRYLNYLIAEGLQLTKIHNCLEYKEEAVLKKHVQRLARLRLEFSKQDNNLMAGLIKRLAVYLYGQTLKSSEFHTKTVLVTNRYDCVRLA
;
A
#
# COMPACT_ATOMS: atom_id res chain seq x y z
N MET A 1 18.89 -5.14 20.86
CA MET A 1 18.56 -6.25 19.95
C MET A 1 17.08 -6.16 19.63
N GLU A 2 16.76 -5.35 18.64
CA GLU A 2 15.59 -5.61 17.80
C GLU A 2 15.95 -6.81 16.91
N VAL A 3 14.95 -7.61 16.58
CA VAL A 3 15.08 -8.82 15.78
C VAL A 3 14.20 -8.60 14.56
N ARG A 4 14.80 -8.54 13.38
CA ARG A 4 14.10 -8.47 12.10
C ARG A 4 13.84 -9.89 11.58
N ILE A 5 12.71 -10.08 10.91
CA ILE A 5 12.26 -11.39 10.42
C ILE A 5 12.15 -11.28 8.90
N PHE A 6 12.80 -12.20 8.19
CA PHE A 6 12.72 -12.37 6.74
C PHE A 6 11.86 -13.59 6.41
N LYS A 7 11.38 -13.71 5.17
CA LYS A 7 10.62 -14.89 4.71
C LYS A 7 11.53 -16.13 4.70
N TYR A 8 10.91 -17.29 4.96
CA TYR A 8 11.55 -18.60 4.87
C TYR A 8 12.23 -18.79 3.50
N HIS A 9 13.55 -19.03 3.51
CA HIS A 9 14.30 -19.39 2.31
C HIS A 9 14.69 -20.87 2.40
N PRO A 10 14.07 -21.77 1.62
CA PRO A 10 14.34 -23.21 1.66
C PRO A 10 15.75 -23.61 1.20
N ASP A 11 16.57 -22.67 0.70
CA ASP A 11 17.86 -22.93 0.06
C ASP A 11 19.08 -22.71 0.96
N LEU A 12 18.93 -22.78 2.28
CA LEU A 12 20.07 -22.76 3.21
C LEU A 12 20.91 -24.04 3.06
N LYS A 13 21.84 -24.04 2.08
CA LYS A 13 22.80 -25.10 1.76
C LYS A 13 24.04 -25.07 2.68
N ARG A 14 23.83 -25.01 4.00
CA ARG A 14 24.91 -24.79 4.99
C ARG A 14 25.00 -25.96 5.97
N PRO A 15 25.92 -26.91 5.79
CA PRO A 15 26.10 -28.03 6.71
C PRO A 15 26.76 -27.60 8.03
N ALA A 16 26.33 -28.17 9.15
CA ALA A 16 26.94 -27.90 10.46
C ALA A 16 28.00 -28.96 10.82
N GLY A 17 29.25 -28.51 11.05
CA GLY A 17 30.41 -29.41 11.14
C GLY A 17 31.62 -28.88 11.92
N ALA A 18 31.49 -27.77 12.66
CA ALA A 18 32.55 -27.30 13.57
C ALA A 18 31.99 -26.58 14.80
N TYR A 19 32.72 -26.61 15.91
CA TYR A 19 32.34 -25.87 17.12
C TYR A 19 32.52 -24.36 16.93
N ILE A 20 31.45 -23.59 17.17
CA ILE A 20 31.50 -22.12 17.17
C ILE A 20 31.17 -21.62 18.57
N PRO A 21 32.09 -20.91 19.26
CA PRO A 21 31.82 -20.33 20.57
C PRO A 21 30.65 -19.34 20.53
N LEU A 22 29.78 -19.41 21.54
CA LEU A 22 28.63 -18.51 21.63
C LEU A 22 29.09 -17.03 21.77
N PRO A 23 28.61 -16.11 20.92
CA PRO A 23 28.90 -14.68 21.01
C PRO A 23 28.61 -14.08 22.39
N LYS A 24 29.40 -13.09 22.81
CA LYS A 24 29.28 -12.45 24.15
C LYS A 24 27.87 -11.93 24.43
N GLU A 25 27.19 -11.40 23.42
CA GLU A 25 25.84 -10.82 23.50
C GLU A 25 24.73 -11.87 23.73
N LEU A 26 25.00 -13.13 23.38
CA LEU A 26 24.09 -14.25 23.55
C LEU A 26 24.32 -14.99 24.88
N LYS A 27 25.43 -14.71 25.58
CA LYS A 27 25.69 -15.28 26.91
C LYS A 27 24.56 -14.86 27.86
N ARG A 28 24.09 -15.82 28.67
CA ARG A 28 22.98 -15.67 29.64
C ARG A 28 21.57 -15.55 29.03
N LYS A 29 21.39 -15.71 27.70
CA LYS A 29 20.07 -15.71 27.05
C LYS A 29 19.38 -17.09 26.98
N GLY A 30 19.82 -18.06 27.78
CA GLY A 30 19.23 -19.41 27.79
C GLY A 30 19.57 -20.23 26.55
N ILE A 31 20.75 -20.03 25.98
CA ILE A 31 21.27 -20.81 24.85
C ILE A 31 22.37 -21.73 25.36
N ILE A 32 22.33 -23.00 24.96
CA ILE A 32 23.35 -24.01 25.27
C ILE A 32 24.05 -24.38 23.96
N SER A 33 25.37 -24.16 23.93
CA SER A 33 26.24 -24.50 22.80
C SER A 33 27.12 -25.67 23.23
N ILE A 34 26.87 -26.84 22.64
CA ILE A 34 27.53 -28.09 23.02
C ILE A 34 28.91 -28.13 22.35
N LYS A 35 29.96 -28.37 23.14
CA LYS A 35 31.37 -28.30 22.69
C LYS A 35 31.77 -29.52 21.89
N THR A 36 31.21 -29.62 20.68
CA THR A 36 31.46 -30.71 19.74
C THR A 36 31.84 -30.19 18.37
N GLN A 37 32.78 -30.87 17.72
CA GLN A 37 33.16 -30.58 16.33
C GLN A 37 32.17 -31.22 15.36
N THR A 38 31.54 -32.34 15.72
CA THR A 38 30.55 -33.05 14.90
C THR A 38 29.25 -33.26 15.68
N GLN A 39 28.12 -33.58 15.03
CA GLN A 39 26.88 -33.98 15.71
C GLN A 39 26.20 -32.91 16.59
N CYS A 40 26.52 -31.62 16.40
CA CYS A 40 25.91 -30.53 17.19
C CYS A 40 24.37 -30.48 17.07
N PHE A 41 23.83 -30.86 15.91
CA PHE A 41 22.39 -31.03 15.69
C PHE A 41 21.81 -32.11 16.60
N LEU A 42 22.34 -33.34 16.48
CA LEU A 42 21.90 -34.51 17.25
C LEU A 42 21.92 -34.21 18.75
N LEU A 43 23.04 -33.72 19.27
CA LEU A 43 23.17 -33.44 20.71
C LEU A 43 22.21 -32.32 21.18
N SER A 44 21.95 -31.32 20.34
CA SER A 44 20.98 -30.26 20.65
C SER A 44 19.55 -30.80 20.70
N VAL A 45 19.18 -31.69 19.78
CA VAL A 45 17.88 -32.39 19.78
C VAL A 45 17.76 -33.28 21.01
N LEU A 46 18.79 -34.07 21.34
CA LEU A 46 18.80 -34.91 22.54
C LEU A 46 18.61 -34.11 23.81
N LEU A 47 19.30 -32.97 23.94
CA LEU A 47 19.10 -32.09 25.07
C LEU A 47 17.69 -31.51 25.10
N GLY A 48 17.12 -31.15 23.95
CA GLY A 48 15.75 -30.62 23.85
C GLY A 48 14.67 -31.61 24.26
N VAL A 49 14.87 -32.91 24.01
CA VAL A 49 13.92 -33.97 24.40
C VAL A 49 14.17 -34.47 25.82
N PHE A 50 15.43 -34.69 26.20
CA PHE A 50 15.82 -35.40 27.41
C PHE A 50 16.52 -34.49 28.45
N GLU A 51 16.25 -33.18 28.45
CA GLU A 51 16.85 -32.21 29.40
C GLU A 51 16.74 -32.70 30.86
N ASN A 52 15.61 -33.31 31.20
CA ASN A 52 15.30 -33.80 32.54
C ASN A 52 16.04 -35.10 32.93
N GLU A 53 16.68 -35.80 31.99
CA GLU A 53 17.44 -37.03 32.28
C GLU A 53 18.93 -36.74 32.55
N ILE A 54 19.44 -35.59 32.10
CA ILE A 54 20.82 -35.17 32.37
C ILE A 54 20.84 -34.43 33.71
N LYS A 55 21.29 -35.11 34.77
CA LYS A 55 21.30 -34.62 36.16
C LYS A 55 22.70 -34.64 36.77
N LEU A 56 22.89 -33.86 37.84
CA LEU A 56 24.10 -33.93 38.65
C LEU A 56 24.16 -35.29 39.39
N PRO A 57 25.33 -35.93 39.49
CA PRO A 57 25.48 -37.19 40.24
C PRO A 57 25.01 -37.05 41.69
N GLY A 58 24.17 -37.98 42.16
CA GLY A 58 23.60 -37.98 43.52
C GLY A 58 22.44 -37.00 43.73
N MET A 59 21.97 -36.33 42.67
CA MET A 59 20.84 -35.39 42.70
C MET A 59 19.83 -35.69 41.57
N GLU A 60 19.62 -36.96 41.28
CA GLU A 60 18.82 -37.44 40.14
C GLU A 60 17.34 -37.04 40.26
N LYS A 61 16.83 -36.90 41.49
CA LYS A 61 15.43 -36.51 41.76
C LYS A 61 15.21 -35.00 41.87
N SER A 62 16.27 -34.18 41.83
CA SER A 62 16.17 -32.73 42.04
C SER A 62 15.66 -31.99 40.80
N LYS A 63 14.79 -31.00 41.01
CA LYS A 63 14.30 -30.05 40.00
C LYS A 63 15.24 -28.86 39.87
N TRP A 64 15.12 -28.11 38.77
CA TRP A 64 15.97 -26.94 38.50
C TRP A 64 15.98 -25.90 39.65
N GLU A 65 14.82 -25.78 40.30
CA GLU A 65 14.58 -24.85 41.42
C GLU A 65 15.39 -25.24 42.67
N ASP A 66 15.66 -26.53 42.87
CA ASP A 66 16.35 -27.08 44.04
C ASP A 66 17.87 -26.85 43.99
N PHE A 67 18.43 -26.48 42.83
CA PHE A 67 19.86 -26.29 42.66
C PHE A 67 20.33 -24.89 43.08
N THR A 68 21.41 -24.84 43.87
CA THR A 68 22.19 -23.63 44.15
C THR A 68 22.80 -23.04 42.88
N TYR A 69 23.24 -21.77 42.94
CA TYR A 69 23.91 -21.10 41.81
C TYR A 69 25.10 -21.90 41.25
N LEU A 70 25.96 -22.43 42.13
CA LEU A 70 27.12 -23.24 41.74
C LEU A 70 26.71 -24.57 41.11
N GLN A 71 25.68 -25.23 41.65
CA GLN A 71 25.14 -26.47 41.08
C GLN A 71 24.52 -26.23 39.69
N ARG A 72 23.75 -25.15 39.49
CA ARG A 72 23.24 -24.75 38.16
C ARG A 72 24.39 -24.50 37.18
N GLY A 73 25.47 -23.87 37.63
CA GLY A 73 26.69 -23.68 36.82
C GLY A 73 27.41 -24.98 36.48
N ARG A 74 27.38 -26.00 37.36
CA ARG A 74 27.91 -27.35 37.06
C ARG A 74 27.02 -28.10 36.08
N LEU A 75 25.70 -28.03 36.25
CA LEU A 75 24.73 -28.67 35.36
C LEU A 75 24.78 -28.09 33.94
N ASN A 76 24.87 -26.77 33.80
CA ASN A 76 25.08 -26.13 32.50
C ASN A 76 26.38 -26.60 31.82
N ARG A 77 27.47 -26.77 32.58
CA ARG A 77 28.71 -27.34 32.04
C ARG A 77 28.55 -28.79 31.58
N MET A 78 27.71 -29.58 32.24
CA MET A 78 27.37 -30.92 31.78
C MET A 78 26.57 -30.88 30.47
N TYR A 79 25.60 -29.97 30.33
CA TYR A 79 24.88 -29.78 29.06
C TYR A 79 25.81 -29.36 27.91
N GLU A 80 26.84 -28.55 28.17
CA GLU A 80 27.82 -28.19 27.15
C GLU A 80 28.80 -29.32 26.79
N THR A 81 28.83 -30.42 27.54
CA THR A 81 29.84 -31.49 27.41
C THR A 81 29.28 -32.71 26.66
N PRO A 82 29.83 -33.08 25.48
CA PRO A 82 29.31 -34.21 24.68
C PRO A 82 29.26 -35.56 25.43
N LYS A 83 30.23 -35.82 26.31
CA LYS A 83 30.29 -37.07 27.10
C LYS A 83 29.04 -37.30 27.97
N SER A 84 28.34 -36.24 28.36
CA SER A 84 27.10 -36.32 29.16
C SER A 84 25.97 -37.04 28.43
N TYR A 85 26.03 -37.15 27.10
CA TYR A 85 24.97 -37.70 26.26
C TYR A 85 25.19 -39.17 25.89
N LEU A 86 26.35 -39.78 26.21
CA LEU A 86 26.72 -41.13 25.76
C LEU A 86 25.69 -42.20 26.15
N LYS A 87 25.10 -42.10 27.34
CA LYS A 87 24.04 -43.02 27.80
C LYS A 87 22.77 -42.90 26.93
N LEU A 88 22.38 -41.67 26.60
CA LEU A 88 21.22 -41.39 25.75
C LEU A 88 21.46 -41.87 24.31
N ILE A 89 22.64 -41.59 23.75
CA ILE A 89 23.02 -42.04 22.41
C ILE A 89 22.95 -43.57 22.32
N ASN A 90 23.53 -44.28 23.29
CA ASN A 90 23.50 -45.75 23.33
C ASN A 90 22.09 -46.35 23.53
N ARG A 91 21.20 -45.63 24.23
CA ARG A 91 19.81 -46.04 24.38
C ARG A 91 19.04 -45.84 23.09
N ILE A 92 19.18 -44.68 22.46
CA ILE A 92 18.44 -44.32 21.25
C ILE A 92 18.87 -45.17 20.06
N SER A 93 20.16 -45.50 19.95
CA SER A 93 20.64 -46.42 18.91
C SER A 93 20.06 -47.84 19.02
N LYS A 94 19.58 -48.24 20.20
CA LYS A 94 18.94 -49.55 20.44
C LYS A 94 17.42 -49.52 20.38
N THR A 95 16.82 -48.45 20.88
CA THR A 95 15.37 -48.32 21.08
C THR A 95 14.67 -47.64 19.91
N ASN A 96 15.42 -46.86 19.10
CA ASN A 96 14.90 -46.02 18.03
C ASN A 96 13.80 -45.04 18.50
N GLU A 97 13.84 -44.61 19.77
CA GLU A 97 12.90 -43.64 20.36
C GLU A 97 12.90 -42.30 19.61
N ILE A 98 14.04 -41.94 19.01
CA ILE A 98 14.18 -40.85 18.04
C ILE A 98 14.94 -41.40 16.84
N ASN A 99 14.35 -41.28 15.66
CA ASN A 99 14.94 -41.75 14.42
C ASN A 99 15.88 -40.68 13.84
N PHE A 100 17.19 -40.90 14.01
CA PHE A 100 18.24 -40.06 13.44
C PHE A 100 18.82 -40.61 12.13
N ASN A 101 18.21 -41.63 11.51
CA ASN A 101 18.76 -42.25 10.30
C ASN A 101 18.87 -41.23 9.15
N GLY A 102 20.10 -40.95 8.73
CA GLY A 102 20.42 -39.93 7.72
C GLY A 102 20.61 -38.51 8.26
N PHE A 103 20.68 -38.34 9.59
CA PHE A 103 20.87 -37.07 10.31
C PHE A 103 22.02 -37.13 11.34
N GLU A 104 22.87 -38.16 11.25
CA GLU A 104 23.92 -38.44 12.23
C GLU A 104 25.12 -37.49 12.11
N ASN A 105 25.25 -36.83 10.95
CA ASN A 105 26.38 -35.97 10.59
C ASN A 105 25.91 -34.54 10.26
N GLU A 106 26.35 -33.99 9.12
CA GLU A 106 26.04 -32.63 8.69
C GLU A 106 24.57 -32.49 8.28
N VAL A 107 23.77 -31.82 9.12
CA VAL A 107 22.33 -31.60 8.88
C VAL A 107 22.08 -30.19 8.35
N MET A 108 21.36 -30.07 7.24
CA MET A 108 20.92 -28.79 6.67
C MET A 108 19.46 -28.50 7.06
N ALA A 109 19.08 -27.22 7.03
CA ALA A 109 17.71 -26.79 7.33
C ALA A 109 16.66 -27.45 6.40
N LYS A 110 17.00 -27.70 5.14
CA LYS A 110 16.13 -28.41 4.17
C LYS A 110 15.80 -29.85 4.58
N ASP A 111 16.60 -30.45 5.47
CA ASP A 111 16.39 -31.83 5.92
C ASP A 111 15.39 -31.91 7.10
N PHE A 112 15.03 -30.77 7.70
CA PHE A 112 14.14 -30.71 8.87
C PHE A 112 12.74 -31.30 8.60
N PRO A 113 12.05 -31.01 7.47
CA PRO A 113 10.78 -31.66 7.17
C PRO A 113 10.86 -33.19 7.12
N LYS A 114 11.99 -33.73 6.62
CA LYS A 114 12.23 -35.17 6.58
C LYS A 114 12.44 -35.73 7.98
N PHE A 115 13.20 -35.03 8.83
CA PHE A 115 13.37 -35.41 10.25
C PHE A 115 12.03 -35.42 10.99
N GLU A 116 11.22 -34.39 10.78
CA GLU A 116 9.88 -34.26 11.38
C GLU A 116 8.94 -35.37 10.89
N THR A 117 9.01 -35.76 9.63
CA THR A 117 8.20 -36.88 9.10
C THR A 117 8.57 -38.20 9.78
N LEU A 118 9.86 -38.43 10.05
CA LEU A 118 10.34 -39.62 10.74
C LEU A 118 10.08 -39.59 12.25
N ASN A 119 9.82 -38.41 12.83
CA ASN A 119 9.64 -38.19 14.26
C ASN A 119 8.37 -37.35 14.53
N PRO A 120 7.16 -37.90 14.37
CA PRO A 120 5.90 -37.13 14.37
C PRO A 120 5.61 -36.36 15.67
N ASN A 121 6.20 -36.76 16.80
CA ASN A 121 6.02 -36.09 18.09
C ASN A 121 6.94 -34.86 18.29
N ILE A 122 7.93 -34.66 17.41
CA ILE A 122 8.97 -33.62 17.55
C ILE A 122 8.83 -32.59 16.43
N GLY A 123 8.60 -31.33 16.78
CA GLY A 123 8.68 -30.17 15.89
C GLY A 123 10.00 -29.43 16.09
N LEU A 124 10.60 -28.97 15.01
CA LEU A 124 11.85 -28.22 15.00
C LEU A 124 11.61 -26.75 14.61
N ASN A 125 12.26 -25.85 15.31
CA ASN A 125 12.28 -24.43 14.99
C ASN A 125 13.74 -23.98 14.88
N LEU A 126 14.16 -23.45 13.74
CA LEU A 126 15.50 -22.94 13.52
C LEU A 126 15.51 -21.41 13.54
N PHE A 127 16.45 -20.86 14.29
CA PHE A 127 16.79 -19.44 14.29
C PHE A 127 18.26 -19.30 13.88
N GLU A 128 18.63 -18.25 13.15
CA GLU A 128 20.00 -17.97 12.75
C GLU A 128 20.49 -16.68 13.42
N TYR A 129 21.74 -16.67 13.89
CA TYR A 129 22.37 -15.45 14.42
C TYR A 129 23.24 -14.76 13.36
N LYS A 130 22.84 -13.56 12.93
CA LYS A 130 23.57 -12.74 11.94
C LYS A 130 23.52 -11.27 12.31
N ASN A 131 24.65 -10.56 12.20
CA ASN A 131 24.78 -9.11 12.39
C ASN A 131 24.18 -8.56 13.70
N GLY A 132 24.27 -9.32 14.80
CA GLY A 132 23.70 -8.90 16.08
C GLY A 132 22.19 -9.06 16.18
N GLU A 133 21.56 -9.85 15.30
CA GLU A 133 20.14 -10.19 15.35
C GLU A 133 19.93 -11.73 15.27
N ILE A 134 18.80 -12.21 15.81
CA ILE A 134 18.39 -13.63 15.77
C ILE A 134 17.17 -13.72 14.84
N ILE A 135 17.26 -14.44 13.74
CA ILE A 135 16.23 -14.46 12.69
C ILE A 135 15.63 -15.87 12.60
N PRO A 136 14.30 -16.08 12.66
CA PRO A 136 13.73 -17.40 12.41
C PRO A 136 13.93 -17.79 10.94
N THR A 137 14.51 -18.97 10.72
CA THR A 137 14.83 -19.51 9.39
C THR A 137 14.08 -20.79 9.07
N TYR A 138 13.47 -21.46 10.04
CA TYR A 138 12.54 -22.58 9.82
C TYR A 138 11.60 -22.68 11.02
N ILE A 139 10.30 -22.82 10.80
CA ILE A 139 9.31 -23.05 11.87
C ILE A 139 8.52 -24.28 11.45
N GLY A 140 8.73 -25.38 12.17
CA GLY A 140 8.04 -26.65 11.96
C GLY A 140 6.62 -26.64 12.52
N ASP A 141 5.95 -27.80 12.41
CA ASP A 141 4.60 -27.95 12.93
C ASP A 141 4.56 -27.85 14.46
N MET A 142 3.96 -26.76 14.96
CA MET A 142 3.85 -26.49 16.38
C MET A 142 2.74 -27.27 17.10
N HIS A 143 1.91 -28.03 16.39
CA HIS A 143 0.91 -28.93 16.99
C HIS A 143 1.53 -30.20 17.59
N ARG A 144 2.82 -30.41 17.35
CA ARG A 144 3.58 -31.55 17.87
C ARG A 144 3.83 -31.42 19.38
N GLN A 145 3.92 -32.57 20.04
CA GLN A 145 4.03 -32.64 21.50
C GLN A 145 5.29 -31.95 22.06
N ILE A 146 6.42 -32.11 21.36
CA ILE A 146 7.71 -31.55 21.77
C ILE A 146 8.17 -30.57 20.69
N ASN A 147 8.40 -29.31 21.06
CA ASN A 147 8.92 -28.29 20.16
C ASN A 147 10.33 -27.91 20.57
N ILE A 148 11.30 -28.17 19.70
CA ILE A 148 12.72 -27.89 19.93
C ILE A 148 13.10 -26.61 19.20
N HIS A 149 13.77 -25.70 19.89
CA HIS A 149 14.21 -24.42 19.36
C HIS A 149 15.73 -24.43 19.20
N LEU A 150 16.21 -24.37 17.96
CA LEU A 150 17.62 -24.44 17.59
C LEU A 150 18.13 -23.06 17.12
N LEU A 151 19.35 -22.72 17.50
CA LEU A 151 20.06 -21.54 16.99
C LEU A 151 21.25 -21.99 16.13
N LEU A 152 21.32 -21.53 14.88
CA LEU A 152 22.44 -21.70 13.98
C LEU A 152 23.43 -20.54 14.14
N LEU A 153 24.66 -20.85 14.53
CA LEU A 153 25.80 -19.95 14.47
C LEU A 153 26.57 -20.20 13.18
N SER A 154 27.08 -19.12 12.56
CA SER A 154 27.90 -19.19 11.34
C SER A 154 29.19 -18.39 11.52
N GLN A 155 30.33 -18.97 11.19
CA GLN A 155 31.64 -18.30 11.18
C GLN A 155 32.46 -18.77 9.97
N GLY A 156 32.60 -17.91 8.95
CA GLY A 156 33.18 -18.32 7.66
C GLY A 156 32.30 -19.40 7.00
N ASN A 157 32.92 -20.51 6.59
CA ASN A 157 32.22 -21.68 6.03
C ASN A 157 31.73 -22.67 7.09
N ASN A 158 31.98 -22.40 8.38
CA ASN A 158 31.60 -23.29 9.47
C ASN A 158 30.24 -22.89 10.05
N HIS A 159 29.46 -23.92 10.42
CA HIS A 159 28.15 -23.76 11.06
C HIS A 159 28.01 -24.66 12.30
N HIS A 160 27.24 -24.20 13.29
CA HIS A 160 27.05 -24.90 14.56
C HIS A 160 25.62 -24.71 15.12
N TYR A 161 24.93 -25.82 15.42
CA TYR A 161 23.62 -25.78 16.09
C TYR A 161 23.78 -25.70 17.61
N CYS A 162 22.98 -24.82 18.22
CA CYS A 162 22.84 -24.66 19.66
C CYS A 162 21.37 -24.86 20.05
N LEU A 163 21.10 -25.27 21.29
CA LEU A 163 19.74 -25.34 21.82
C LEU A 163 19.33 -24.03 22.50
N ILE A 164 18.16 -23.52 22.16
CA ILE A 164 17.48 -22.43 22.86
C ILE A 164 16.53 -23.05 23.89
N THR A 165 16.94 -23.05 25.16
CA THR A 165 16.14 -23.65 26.25
C THR A 165 14.88 -22.87 26.58
N LYS A 166 14.92 -21.53 26.45
CA LYS A 166 13.79 -20.64 26.77
C LYS A 166 13.75 -19.43 25.83
N LEU A 167 12.85 -19.44 24.85
CA LEU A 167 12.66 -18.33 23.89
C LEU A 167 12.45 -16.98 24.60
N GLY A 168 11.68 -16.94 25.68
CA GLY A 168 11.41 -15.72 26.46
C GLY A 168 12.67 -15.00 26.97
N ARG A 169 13.78 -15.71 27.18
CA ARG A 169 15.06 -15.13 27.63
C ARG A 169 15.86 -14.46 26.52
N LEU A 170 15.53 -14.69 25.25
CA LEU A 170 16.18 -14.00 24.13
C LEU A 170 15.91 -12.48 24.14
N SER A 171 14.76 -12.09 24.70
CA SER A 171 14.24 -10.72 24.68
C SER A 171 14.22 -10.03 26.05
N ALA A 172 14.67 -10.70 27.12
CA ALA A 172 14.68 -10.15 28.47
C ALA A 172 15.79 -9.08 28.61
N LYS A 173 15.42 -7.86 29.04
CA LYS A 173 16.39 -6.86 29.53
C LYS A 173 16.82 -7.25 30.95
N LYS A 174 18.03 -6.83 31.39
CA LYS A 174 18.51 -7.05 32.76
C LYS A 174 17.41 -6.66 33.76
N ASN A 175 17.01 -7.59 34.64
CA ASN A 175 16.07 -7.43 35.77
C ASN A 175 14.54 -7.51 35.52
N HIS A 176 14.04 -7.98 34.37
CA HIS A 176 12.59 -8.22 34.19
C HIS A 176 12.19 -9.70 34.16
N LYS A 177 11.01 -10.03 34.73
CA LYS A 177 10.37 -11.37 34.66
C LYS A 177 10.22 -11.78 33.19
N SER A 178 10.52 -13.05 32.88
CA SER A 178 10.44 -13.61 31.53
C SER A 178 9.03 -13.49 30.95
N CYS A 179 8.89 -12.89 29.77
CA CYS A 179 7.65 -12.88 28.99
C CYS A 179 7.60 -14.14 28.11
N ASP A 180 6.43 -14.73 27.90
CA ASP A 180 6.25 -15.81 26.93
C ASP A 180 6.25 -15.22 25.50
N ILE A 181 7.02 -15.82 24.60
CA ILE A 181 7.21 -15.35 23.23
C ILE A 181 6.67 -16.42 22.27
N CYS A 182 5.85 -15.99 21.31
CA CYS A 182 5.39 -16.87 20.23
C CYS A 182 6.57 -17.25 19.31
N PRO A 183 6.85 -18.55 19.05
CA PRO A 183 7.96 -18.96 18.17
C PRO A 183 7.78 -18.52 16.72
N HIS A 184 6.53 -18.41 16.26
CA HIS A 184 6.20 -18.08 14.87
C HIS A 184 6.31 -16.57 14.56
N CYS A 185 5.83 -15.68 15.44
CA CYS A 185 5.81 -14.23 15.18
C CYS A 185 6.62 -13.37 16.17
N PHE A 186 7.29 -14.00 17.15
CA PHE A 186 8.04 -13.32 18.24
C PHE A 186 7.23 -12.29 19.05
N TYR A 187 5.89 -12.35 19.02
CA TYR A 187 5.04 -11.49 19.84
C TYR A 187 5.18 -11.84 21.32
N ARG A 188 5.32 -10.81 22.16
CA ARG A 188 5.37 -10.97 23.62
C ARG A 188 3.96 -11.04 24.15
N THR A 189 3.63 -12.15 24.80
CA THR A 189 2.34 -12.34 25.45
C THR A 189 2.51 -12.17 26.96
N THR A 190 1.54 -11.54 27.62
CA THR A 190 1.50 -11.41 29.08
C THR A 190 0.82 -12.60 29.76
N ARG A 191 0.12 -13.43 28.99
CA ARG A 191 -0.54 -14.67 29.43
C ARG A 191 -0.41 -15.69 28.29
N ARG A 192 -0.05 -16.95 28.60
CA ARG A 192 -0.15 -18.10 27.70
C ARG A 192 -1.48 -18.04 26.95
N SER A 193 -1.51 -17.57 25.70
CA SER A 193 -2.77 -17.46 24.96
C SER A 193 -2.75 -18.40 23.76
N ASP A 194 -3.35 -19.57 23.96
CA ASP A 194 -3.69 -20.49 22.88
C ASP A 194 -4.57 -19.81 21.81
N LYS A 195 -5.25 -18.70 22.18
CA LYS A 195 -5.95 -17.80 21.26
C LYS A 195 -5.02 -17.15 20.23
N HIS A 196 -3.88 -16.58 20.63
CA HIS A 196 -2.92 -16.01 19.69
C HIS A 196 -2.34 -17.10 18.78
N ARG A 197 -2.02 -18.29 19.33
CA ARG A 197 -1.45 -19.41 18.56
C ARG A 197 -2.39 -19.89 17.46
N LYS A 198 -3.69 -20.07 17.75
CA LYS A 198 -4.72 -20.49 16.77
C LYS A 198 -4.86 -19.54 15.57
N VAL A 199 -4.55 -18.25 15.76
CA VAL A 199 -4.63 -17.22 14.73
C VAL A 199 -3.30 -17.10 13.98
N CYS A 200 -2.19 -17.05 14.73
CA CYS A 200 -0.83 -16.92 14.21
C CYS A 200 -0.43 -18.07 13.26
N LEU A 201 -0.92 -19.29 13.51
CA LEU A 201 -0.64 -20.50 12.71
C LEU A 201 -1.43 -20.59 11.40
N LYS A 202 -2.45 -19.74 11.17
CA LYS A 202 -3.27 -19.75 9.95
C LYS A 202 -2.65 -18.99 8.76
N GLY A 203 -1.37 -18.60 8.85
CA GLY A 203 -0.60 -18.09 7.71
C GLY A 203 -0.81 -16.61 7.37
N THR A 204 -1.56 -15.84 8.15
CA THR A 204 -1.76 -14.41 7.90
C THR A 204 -0.65 -13.56 8.53
N ASN A 205 0.40 -13.35 7.74
CA ASN A 205 1.44 -12.32 7.81
C ASN A 205 2.46 -12.31 8.99
N PRO A 206 3.76 -12.09 8.69
CA PRO A 206 4.79 -11.86 9.70
C PRO A 206 4.48 -10.57 10.48
N LYS A 207 4.52 -10.67 11.81
CA LYS A 207 4.45 -9.61 12.83
C LYS A 207 3.86 -8.27 12.34
N MET A 208 2.58 -8.03 12.61
CA MET A 208 1.97 -6.70 12.50
C MET A 208 2.87 -5.67 13.18
N THR A 209 3.38 -4.71 12.41
CA THR A 209 4.16 -3.59 12.92
C THR A 209 3.22 -2.41 13.12
N PHE A 210 3.26 -1.82 14.32
CA PHE A 210 2.47 -0.64 14.64
C PHE A 210 3.35 0.61 14.55
N PRO A 211 2.79 1.75 14.12
CA PRO A 211 3.47 3.03 14.19
C PRO A 211 3.98 3.34 15.60
N LYS A 212 5.11 4.06 15.67
CA LYS A 212 5.68 4.52 16.95
C LYS A 212 4.73 5.50 17.64
N ASP A 213 4.16 6.43 16.86
CA ASP A 213 3.23 7.44 17.36
C ASP A 213 1.92 6.82 17.83
N ASP A 214 1.29 7.40 18.85
CA ASP A 214 -0.02 6.95 19.33
C ASP A 214 -1.19 7.48 18.49
N PHE A 215 -0.97 8.61 17.81
CA PHE A 215 -1.97 9.25 16.97
C PHE A 215 -1.44 9.50 15.57
N TYR A 216 -2.29 9.29 14.58
CA TYR A 216 -2.14 9.81 13.24
C TYR A 216 -2.69 11.24 13.17
N SER A 217 -1.94 12.10 12.50
CA SER A 217 -2.31 13.46 12.13
C SER A 217 -1.62 13.81 10.81
N PHE A 218 -2.05 14.88 10.16
CA PHE A 218 -1.38 15.36 8.94
C PHE A 218 0.09 15.72 9.22
N LYS A 219 1.01 15.16 8.42
CA LYS A 219 2.47 15.35 8.59
C LYS A 219 3.17 16.00 7.40
N ASN A 220 2.53 16.03 6.22
CA ASN A 220 3.20 16.40 4.97
C ASN A 220 3.26 17.93 4.77
N LEU A 221 3.94 18.64 5.68
CA LEU A 221 3.97 20.11 5.69
C LEU A 221 4.57 20.73 4.42
N LYS A 222 5.46 20.04 3.71
CA LYS A 222 5.98 20.48 2.40
C LYS A 222 4.89 20.72 1.35
N ALA A 223 3.72 20.09 1.49
CA ALA A 223 2.64 20.25 0.51
C ALA A 223 1.91 21.60 0.62
N TYR A 224 2.16 22.41 1.65
CA TYR A 224 1.60 23.77 1.74
C TYR A 224 2.25 24.76 0.76
N LEU A 225 3.35 24.38 0.11
CA LEU A 225 3.97 25.15 -0.97
C LEU A 225 4.11 24.21 -2.18
N PRO A 226 3.64 24.56 -3.39
CA PRO A 226 3.84 23.74 -4.57
C PRO A 226 5.33 23.57 -4.90
N PRO A 227 5.70 22.56 -5.71
CA PRO A 227 7.09 22.40 -6.15
C PRO A 227 7.55 23.60 -6.98
N ASN A 228 8.83 23.96 -6.82
CA ASN A 228 9.41 25.11 -7.51
C ASN A 228 9.45 24.93 -9.03
N PHE A 229 9.71 23.71 -9.50
CA PHE A 229 9.75 23.39 -10.92
C PHE A 229 8.86 22.19 -11.22
N LYS A 230 8.16 22.23 -12.35
CA LYS A 230 7.35 21.11 -12.84
C LYS A 230 7.87 20.68 -14.21
N ILE A 231 8.21 19.41 -14.32
CA ILE A 231 8.71 18.79 -15.56
C ILE A 231 7.59 17.94 -16.14
N PHE A 232 7.24 18.13 -17.39
CA PHE A 232 6.20 17.37 -18.09
C PHE A 232 6.84 16.64 -19.25
N PHE A 233 6.58 15.35 -19.39
CA PHE A 233 7.15 14.60 -20.51
C PHE A 233 6.24 13.47 -20.99
N MET A 234 6.40 13.15 -22.26
CA MET A 234 5.72 12.04 -22.92
C MET A 234 6.69 11.32 -23.86
N PHE A 235 6.64 9.99 -23.85
CA PHE A 235 7.32 9.15 -24.83
C PHE A 235 6.33 8.75 -25.93
N LEU A 236 6.76 8.92 -27.18
CA LEU A 236 6.10 8.31 -28.33
C LEU A 236 6.66 6.89 -28.51
N LYS A 237 5.80 5.88 -28.36
CA LYS A 237 6.19 4.47 -28.33
C LYS A 237 5.78 3.76 -29.62
N SER A 238 6.62 2.86 -30.11
CA SER A 238 6.29 1.91 -31.18
C SER A 238 5.49 0.72 -30.62
N LYS A 239 4.45 0.26 -31.34
CA LYS A 239 3.73 -0.99 -30.98
C LYS A 239 4.46 -2.26 -31.44
N TYR A 240 5.39 -2.14 -32.38
CA TYR A 240 6.08 -3.27 -32.99
C TYR A 240 7.56 -3.16 -32.68
N ALA A 241 8.01 -3.78 -31.59
CA ALA A 241 9.45 -4.04 -31.47
C ALA A 241 9.76 -5.47 -31.92
N PRO A 242 10.89 -5.68 -32.61
CA PRO A 242 11.35 -7.02 -32.94
C PRO A 242 11.59 -7.83 -31.65
N PRO A 243 11.36 -9.17 -31.68
CA PRO A 243 11.64 -10.02 -30.53
C PRO A 243 13.13 -9.99 -30.18
N VAL A 244 13.47 -9.73 -28.91
CA VAL A 244 14.87 -9.81 -28.44
C VAL A 244 15.28 -11.28 -28.34
N THR A 245 16.20 -11.70 -29.20
CA THR A 245 16.96 -12.95 -29.02
C THR A 245 17.92 -12.75 -27.84
N THR A 246 17.46 -13.04 -26.63
CA THR A 246 18.32 -12.92 -25.44
C THR A 246 19.27 -14.12 -25.43
N THR A 247 20.59 -13.88 -25.49
CA THR A 247 21.61 -14.94 -25.39
C THR A 247 21.80 -15.46 -23.95
N LYS A 248 21.11 -14.85 -22.97
CA LYS A 248 21.20 -15.19 -21.55
C LYS A 248 20.03 -16.09 -21.15
N THR A 249 20.32 -17.24 -20.54
CA THR A 249 19.33 -18.12 -19.93
C THR A 249 18.68 -17.42 -18.72
N LEU A 250 17.50 -16.85 -18.91
CA LEU A 250 16.72 -16.22 -17.84
C LEU A 250 15.89 -17.30 -17.12
N ILE A 251 16.22 -17.59 -15.86
CA ILE A 251 15.67 -18.74 -15.11
C ILE A 251 14.35 -18.38 -14.37
N TYR A 252 14.04 -17.08 -14.22
CA TYR A 252 12.88 -16.58 -13.46
C TYR A 252 12.19 -15.37 -14.09
N THR A 253 12.38 -15.13 -15.39
CA THR A 253 11.95 -13.91 -16.06
C THR A 253 11.04 -14.23 -17.21
N THR A 254 9.94 -13.51 -17.34
CA THR A 254 9.03 -13.58 -18.49
C THR A 254 9.16 -12.26 -19.24
N VAL A 255 9.55 -12.29 -20.51
CA VAL A 255 9.60 -11.09 -21.34
C VAL A 255 8.15 -10.61 -21.56
N LYS A 256 7.81 -9.41 -21.07
CA LYS A 256 6.46 -8.83 -21.16
C LYS A 256 6.27 -7.82 -22.30
N GLY A 257 7.31 -7.56 -23.07
CA GLY A 257 7.26 -6.68 -24.24
C GLY A 257 8.63 -6.13 -24.55
N ASN A 258 8.82 -5.77 -25.81
CA ASN A 258 9.92 -4.93 -26.28
C ASN A 258 9.17 -3.76 -26.92
N GLU A 259 9.40 -2.53 -26.47
CA GLU A 259 8.81 -1.33 -27.07
C GLU A 259 9.97 -0.37 -27.30
N ASP A 260 10.14 0.08 -28.55
CA ASP A 260 11.08 1.15 -28.84
C ASP A 260 10.40 2.50 -28.64
N VAL A 261 11.17 3.44 -28.08
CA VAL A 261 10.77 4.84 -27.99
C VAL A 261 11.22 5.53 -29.27
N LEU A 262 10.24 6.00 -30.04
CA LEU A 262 10.44 6.70 -31.30
C LEU A 262 10.91 8.13 -31.08
N SER A 263 10.31 8.81 -30.11
CA SER A 263 10.66 10.18 -29.74
C SER A 263 10.18 10.50 -28.34
N TYR A 264 10.65 11.62 -27.80
CA TYR A 264 10.08 12.20 -26.58
C TYR A 264 9.91 13.71 -26.74
N HIS A 265 9.02 14.25 -25.90
CA HIS A 265 8.93 15.67 -25.68
C HIS A 265 8.98 15.95 -24.18
N MET A 266 9.77 16.94 -23.77
CA MET A 266 9.92 17.37 -22.38
C MET A 266 9.78 18.89 -22.29
N ALA A 267 8.94 19.35 -21.37
CA ALA A 267 8.75 20.75 -21.03
C ALA A 267 9.03 20.97 -19.53
N ILE A 268 9.63 22.11 -19.18
CA ILE A 268 9.88 22.51 -17.78
C ILE A 268 9.30 23.88 -17.54
N THR A 269 8.49 23.98 -16.48
CA THR A 269 7.93 25.24 -15.99
C THR A 269 8.56 25.61 -14.65
N ASN A 270 8.81 26.90 -14.44
CA ASN A 270 9.37 27.43 -13.19
C ASN A 270 8.27 27.70 -12.15
N TYR A 271 8.64 28.32 -11.03
CA TYR A 271 7.72 28.63 -9.94
C TYR A 271 6.73 29.75 -10.29
N ASP A 272 6.97 30.53 -11.34
CA ASP A 272 6.08 31.63 -11.76
C ASP A 272 5.11 31.24 -12.89
N ASP A 273 5.06 29.95 -13.24
CA ASP A 273 4.24 29.43 -14.36
C ASP A 273 4.77 29.86 -15.73
N ASP A 274 6.09 30.07 -15.83
CA ASP A 274 6.76 30.33 -17.10
C ASP A 274 7.36 29.03 -17.65
N LEU A 275 7.20 28.82 -18.95
CA LEU A 275 7.89 27.76 -19.69
C LEU A 275 9.36 28.16 -19.90
N ILE A 276 10.28 27.48 -19.23
CA ILE A 276 11.72 27.82 -19.25
C ILE A 276 12.56 26.87 -20.11
N PHE A 277 12.02 25.71 -20.46
CA PHE A 277 12.71 24.75 -21.31
C PHE A 277 11.69 23.88 -22.05
N GLU A 278 12.01 23.60 -23.31
CA GLU A 278 11.27 22.68 -24.17
C GLU A 278 12.28 21.91 -25.02
N ARG A 279 12.10 20.59 -25.17
CA ARG A 279 12.89 19.76 -26.07
C ARG A 279 12.04 18.64 -26.64
N TYR A 280 12.04 18.57 -27.96
CA TYR A 280 11.65 17.39 -28.72
C TYR A 280 12.92 16.68 -29.21
N TYR A 281 12.96 15.35 -29.13
CA TYR A 281 14.05 14.56 -29.67
C TYR A 281 13.53 13.24 -30.23
N ASP A 282 13.97 12.92 -31.45
CA ASP A 282 13.57 11.74 -32.22
C ASP A 282 14.77 11.05 -32.89
N GLY A 283 15.97 11.32 -32.40
CA GLY A 283 17.19 10.64 -32.84
C GLY A 283 17.37 9.27 -32.19
N ASP A 284 18.45 8.59 -32.57
CA ASP A 284 18.82 7.31 -31.98
C ASP A 284 18.99 7.41 -30.45
N ALA A 285 18.70 6.31 -29.75
CA ALA A 285 18.80 6.22 -28.28
C ALA A 285 18.00 7.32 -27.54
N ALA A 286 16.76 7.55 -27.98
CA ALA A 286 15.88 8.61 -27.46
C ALA A 286 15.67 8.54 -25.93
N VAL A 287 15.69 7.34 -25.35
CA VAL A 287 15.51 7.18 -23.90
C VAL A 287 16.78 7.58 -23.15
N GLU A 288 17.96 7.24 -23.66
CA GLU A 288 19.24 7.63 -23.10
C GLU A 288 19.46 9.14 -23.20
N ASP A 289 19.11 9.77 -24.34
CA ASP A 289 19.13 11.24 -24.49
C ASP A 289 18.16 11.91 -23.51
N PHE A 290 16.95 11.34 -23.34
CA PHE A 290 15.99 11.81 -22.34
C PHE A 290 16.60 11.76 -20.93
N MET A 291 17.16 10.62 -20.52
CA MET A 291 17.73 10.45 -19.18
C MET A 291 18.89 11.41 -18.93
N HIS A 292 19.78 11.58 -19.91
CA HIS A 292 20.89 12.52 -19.83
C HIS A 292 20.39 13.98 -19.71
N THR A 293 19.45 14.38 -20.57
CA THR A 293 18.85 15.73 -20.53
C THR A 293 18.11 15.98 -19.22
N PHE A 294 17.32 15.00 -18.76
CA PHE A 294 16.57 15.07 -17.51
C PHE A 294 17.49 15.29 -16.30
N ILE A 295 18.61 14.55 -16.22
CA ILE A 295 19.57 14.68 -15.12
C ILE A 295 20.26 16.06 -15.16
N ILE A 296 20.74 16.50 -16.33
CA ILE A 296 21.39 17.83 -16.47
C ILE A 296 20.42 18.94 -16.04
N LYS A 297 19.17 18.89 -16.51
CA LYS A 297 18.18 19.91 -16.16
C LYS A 297 17.80 19.87 -14.70
N LEU A 298 17.79 18.70 -14.07
CA LEU A 298 17.61 18.59 -12.63
C LEU A 298 18.76 19.22 -11.84
N ASP A 299 20.00 19.00 -12.26
CA ASP A 299 21.16 19.61 -11.61
C ASP A 299 21.13 21.15 -11.74
N GLU A 300 20.76 21.68 -12.90
CA GLU A 300 20.52 23.13 -13.11
C GLU A 300 19.41 23.66 -12.18
N ILE A 301 18.29 22.95 -12.09
CA ILE A 301 17.17 23.32 -11.19
C ILE A 301 17.62 23.32 -9.73
N TYR A 302 18.39 22.31 -9.31
CA TYR A 302 18.88 22.22 -7.95
C TYR A 302 19.80 23.39 -7.59
N ASP A 303 20.70 23.76 -8.50
CA ASP A 303 21.57 24.92 -8.33
C ASP A 303 20.76 26.21 -8.15
N VAL A 304 19.74 26.43 -9.01
CA VAL A 304 18.85 27.60 -8.90
C VAL A 304 18.11 27.62 -7.56
N VAL A 305 17.58 26.48 -7.10
CA VAL A 305 16.80 26.41 -5.85
C VAL A 305 17.67 26.61 -4.60
N GLU A 306 18.91 26.14 -4.63
CA GLU A 306 19.87 26.27 -3.53
C GLU A 306 20.49 27.67 -3.46
N ASN A 307 20.82 28.28 -4.61
CA ASN A 307 21.54 29.56 -4.66
C ASN A 307 20.65 30.80 -4.79
N THR A 308 19.37 30.64 -5.17
CA THR A 308 18.43 31.78 -5.28
C THR A 308 17.61 31.95 -4.00
N PHE A 309 17.69 33.15 -3.42
CA PHE A 309 16.91 33.55 -2.25
C PHE A 309 16.38 34.98 -2.40
N ILE A 310 15.09 35.10 -2.67
CA ILE A 310 14.36 36.36 -2.66
C ILE A 310 13.84 36.62 -1.24
N PRO A 311 14.24 37.72 -0.58
CA PRO A 311 13.66 38.10 0.70
C PRO A 311 12.23 38.62 0.51
N TYR A 312 11.38 38.44 1.52
CA TYR A 312 10.06 39.07 1.50
C TYR A 312 10.19 40.59 1.59
N GLU A 313 9.22 41.30 0.99
CA GLU A 313 9.14 42.75 1.04
C GLU A 313 8.08 43.18 2.07
N LYS A 314 8.41 44.15 2.92
CA LYS A 314 7.45 44.73 3.87
C LYS A 314 6.38 45.51 3.12
N SER A 315 5.12 45.33 3.51
CA SER A 315 3.99 46.09 2.97
C SER A 315 2.98 46.39 4.07
N ALA A 316 2.21 47.46 3.91
CA ALA A 316 1.14 47.82 4.86
C ALA A 316 0.08 46.70 4.99
N GLU A 317 -0.18 45.96 3.90
CA GLU A 317 -1.08 44.81 3.89
C GLU A 317 -0.53 43.64 4.72
N LEU A 318 0.77 43.35 4.60
CA LEU A 318 1.42 42.31 5.40
C LEU A 318 1.45 42.69 6.89
N ASP A 319 1.76 43.94 7.21
CA ASP A 319 1.76 44.43 8.59
C ASP A 319 0.35 44.34 9.21
N ALA A 320 -0.71 44.69 8.45
CA ALA A 320 -2.09 44.50 8.86
C ALA A 320 -2.45 43.02 9.07
N LYS A 321 -1.99 42.13 8.17
CA LYS A 321 -2.17 40.68 8.32
C LYS A 321 -1.46 40.15 9.57
N LEU A 322 -0.22 40.56 9.83
CA LEU A 322 0.55 40.19 11.02
C LEU A 322 -0.13 40.64 12.32
N ALA A 323 -0.68 41.87 12.33
CA ALA A 323 -1.40 42.42 13.47
C ALA A 323 -2.71 41.66 13.76
N THR A 324 -3.47 41.30 12.71
CA THR A 324 -4.78 40.65 12.85
C THR A 324 -4.71 39.14 13.05
N THR A 325 -3.63 38.48 12.62
CA THR A 325 -3.52 37.02 12.73
C THR A 325 -3.25 36.58 14.18
N VAL A 326 -4.19 35.86 14.78
CA VAL A 326 -4.09 35.38 16.18
C VAL A 326 -3.61 33.93 16.32
N SER A 327 -3.58 33.17 15.23
CA SER A 327 -3.18 31.75 15.21
C SER A 327 -2.39 31.42 13.95
N CYS A 328 -1.47 30.46 14.03
CA CYS A 328 -0.68 30.02 12.87
C CYS A 328 -1.58 29.58 11.71
N GLU A 329 -1.40 30.07 10.49
CA GLU A 329 -2.30 29.75 9.37
C GLU A 329 -2.23 28.28 8.91
N ILE A 330 -1.19 27.53 9.31
CA ILE A 330 -1.04 26.10 8.99
C ILE A 330 -1.67 25.22 10.09
N CYS A 331 -1.08 25.19 11.29
CA CYS A 331 -1.59 24.34 12.38
C CYS A 331 -2.82 24.93 13.11
N LYS A 332 -3.04 26.24 12.96
CA LYS A 332 -4.13 27.06 13.53
C LYS A 332 -4.33 26.93 15.03
N VAL A 333 -3.24 26.59 15.69
CA VAL A 333 -3.08 26.78 17.12
C VAL A 333 -2.73 28.27 17.37
N PRO A 334 -3.33 28.90 18.40
CA PRO A 334 -3.07 30.30 18.75
C PRO A 334 -1.59 30.60 18.97
N PHE A 335 -1.20 31.85 18.68
CA PHE A 335 0.09 32.38 19.09
C PHE A 335 0.03 32.76 20.58
N ALA A 336 1.07 32.41 21.33
CA ALA A 336 1.23 32.70 22.76
C ALA A 336 2.64 33.27 22.99
N SER A 337 2.98 33.65 24.23
CA SER A 337 4.25 34.31 24.57
C SER A 337 5.49 33.49 24.21
N ASP A 338 5.37 32.17 24.09
CA ASP A 338 6.43 31.22 23.75
C ASP A 338 6.44 30.81 22.27
N ARG A 339 5.60 31.44 21.44
CA ARG A 339 5.39 31.04 20.05
C ARG A 339 5.38 32.23 19.09
N ASP A 340 6.55 32.44 18.49
CA ASP A 340 6.77 33.55 17.54
C ASP A 340 5.88 33.46 16.30
N LYS A 341 5.44 34.64 15.84
CA LYS A 341 4.83 34.85 14.53
C LYS A 341 5.93 34.98 13.48
N ILE A 342 5.91 34.09 12.49
CA ILE A 342 6.88 34.09 11.40
C ILE A 342 6.15 34.29 10.08
N THR A 343 6.59 35.26 9.29
CA THR A 343 6.16 35.40 7.90
C THR A 343 6.88 34.37 7.05
N HIS A 344 6.12 33.44 6.49
CA HIS A 344 6.57 32.50 5.47
C HIS A 344 6.26 33.07 4.09
N HIS A 345 7.22 32.96 3.16
CA HIS A 345 7.12 33.43 1.78
C HIS A 345 7.81 32.49 0.81
N HIS A 346 7.49 32.61 -0.48
CA HIS A 346 8.17 31.84 -1.53
C HIS A 346 9.56 32.42 -1.79
N HIS A 347 10.61 31.62 -1.59
CA HIS A 347 11.99 32.11 -1.66
C HIS A 347 12.51 32.33 -3.08
N GLN A 348 11.74 31.99 -4.11
CA GLN A 348 12.12 32.19 -5.51
C GLN A 348 11.18 33.13 -6.29
N SER A 349 10.03 33.51 -5.75
CA SER A 349 9.01 34.28 -6.48
C SER A 349 8.58 35.52 -5.70
N LYS A 350 8.26 36.60 -6.43
CA LYS A 350 7.59 37.79 -5.90
C LYS A 350 6.09 37.84 -6.25
N ARG A 351 5.55 36.83 -6.93
CA ARG A 351 4.14 36.75 -7.37
C ARG A 351 3.22 36.48 -6.20
N LEU A 352 2.71 37.53 -5.54
CA LEU A 352 1.79 37.41 -4.40
C LEU A 352 0.40 36.89 -4.79
N ASP A 353 0.04 36.95 -6.07
CA ASP A 353 -1.16 36.32 -6.60
C ASP A 353 -1.06 34.79 -6.60
N LEU A 354 0.16 34.24 -6.74
CA LEU A 354 0.44 32.80 -6.66
C LEU A 354 0.83 32.36 -5.24
N TYR A 355 1.64 33.17 -4.57
CA TYR A 355 2.29 32.84 -3.31
C TYR A 355 2.06 33.93 -2.27
N ARG A 356 0.89 33.88 -1.63
CA ARG A 356 0.56 34.81 -0.56
C ARG A 356 1.45 34.57 0.66
N TYR A 357 1.85 35.66 1.32
CA TYR A 357 2.50 35.57 2.62
C TYR A 357 1.65 34.80 3.62
N THR A 358 2.27 33.84 4.31
CA THR A 358 1.60 32.97 5.28
C THR A 358 2.19 33.20 6.66
N ILE A 359 1.36 33.52 7.65
CA ILE A 359 1.79 33.75 9.03
C ILE A 359 1.78 32.42 9.78
N THR A 360 2.97 31.94 10.11
CA THR A 360 3.19 30.61 10.67
C THR A 360 3.86 30.67 12.04
N CYS A 361 3.83 29.55 12.76
CA CYS A 361 4.73 29.35 13.89
C CYS A 361 6.06 28.77 13.41
N ASN A 362 7.11 28.86 14.24
CA ASN A 362 8.45 28.35 13.91
C ASN A 362 8.45 26.89 13.44
N THR A 363 7.72 26.01 14.12
CA THR A 363 7.64 24.59 13.74
C THR A 363 7.03 24.38 12.36
N CYS A 364 5.95 25.12 12.03
CA CYS A 364 5.33 25.00 10.71
C CYS A 364 6.23 25.62 9.64
N ASN A 365 6.83 26.78 9.90
CA ASN A 365 7.74 27.45 8.96
C ASN A 365 8.89 26.54 8.55
N LEU A 366 9.56 25.90 9.53
CA LEU A 366 10.67 24.98 9.27
C LEU A 366 10.22 23.66 8.64
N GLY A 367 8.95 23.27 8.84
CA GLY A 367 8.37 22.07 8.25
C GLY A 367 8.00 22.23 6.77
N VAL A 368 7.75 23.45 6.30
CA VAL A 368 7.54 23.75 4.88
C VAL A 368 8.91 23.84 4.20
N THR A 369 9.43 22.69 3.79
CA THR A 369 10.73 22.60 3.10
C THR A 369 10.60 22.85 1.61
N LYS A 370 11.57 23.56 1.03
CA LYS A 370 11.69 23.71 -0.43
C LYS A 370 11.76 22.33 -1.09
N THR A 371 10.94 22.11 -2.11
CA THR A 371 11.06 20.94 -2.97
C THR A 371 11.43 21.41 -4.37
N PRO A 372 12.58 20.98 -4.91
CA PRO A 372 13.06 21.55 -6.16
C PRO A 372 12.18 21.24 -7.36
N ALA A 373 11.83 19.97 -7.58
CA ALA A 373 11.10 19.58 -8.78
C ALA A 373 10.13 18.41 -8.58
N VAL A 374 9.07 18.39 -9.38
CA VAL A 374 8.21 17.22 -9.61
C VAL A 374 8.11 17.00 -11.12
N ALA A 375 8.29 15.77 -11.56
CA ALA A 375 8.11 15.37 -12.94
C ALA A 375 6.79 14.61 -13.11
N VAL A 376 6.03 14.92 -14.14
CA VAL A 376 4.74 14.31 -14.48
C VAL A 376 4.92 13.52 -15.76
N SER A 377 4.81 12.19 -15.63
CA SER A 377 4.88 11.21 -16.71
C SER A 377 3.49 10.88 -17.21
N GLU A 378 3.41 10.54 -18.50
CA GLU A 378 2.18 10.12 -19.17
C GLU A 378 1.62 8.77 -18.65
N ASP A 379 2.50 7.79 -18.37
CA ASP A 379 2.09 6.42 -18.02
C ASP A 379 3.12 5.69 -17.14
N LEU A 380 3.55 6.31 -16.03
CA LEU A 380 4.58 5.75 -15.15
C LEU A 380 4.20 4.39 -14.57
N GLY A 381 2.96 4.20 -14.11
CA GLY A 381 2.51 2.92 -13.58
C GLY A 381 2.30 1.85 -14.65
N GLY A 382 2.35 2.23 -15.92
CA GLY A 382 2.35 1.35 -17.07
C GLY A 382 3.74 1.25 -17.67
N ARG A 383 3.90 1.78 -18.89
CA ARG A 383 5.08 1.54 -19.73
C ARG A 383 6.25 2.48 -19.47
N ASP A 384 6.01 3.72 -19.01
CA ASP A 384 7.08 4.71 -18.91
C ASP A 384 8.13 4.28 -17.87
N ALA A 385 7.72 3.61 -16.78
CA ALA A 385 8.70 3.12 -15.82
C ALA A 385 9.56 1.98 -16.38
N GLU A 386 9.03 1.10 -17.23
CA GLU A 386 9.82 0.05 -17.90
C GLU A 386 10.90 0.69 -18.79
N ILE A 387 10.51 1.71 -19.55
CA ILE A 387 11.39 2.52 -20.42
C ILE A 387 12.50 3.18 -19.60
N LEU A 388 12.14 3.91 -18.54
CA LEU A 388 13.10 4.62 -17.68
C LEU A 388 14.07 3.66 -16.99
N LEU A 389 13.60 2.50 -16.53
CA LEU A 389 14.43 1.50 -15.87
C LEU A 389 15.39 0.80 -16.83
N ASN A 390 14.99 0.60 -18.09
CA ASN A 390 15.85 -0.02 -19.10
C ASN A 390 17.01 0.90 -19.50
N ALA A 391 16.78 2.21 -19.60
CA ALA A 391 17.82 3.19 -19.92
C ALA A 391 18.63 3.65 -18.69
N LEU A 392 18.30 3.15 -17.49
CA LEU A 392 18.96 3.57 -16.27
C LEU A 392 20.39 3.04 -16.21
N LEU A 393 21.37 3.95 -16.26
CA LEU A 393 22.78 3.59 -16.08
C LEU A 393 23.03 3.07 -14.65
N PRO A 394 23.89 2.04 -14.46
CA PRO A 394 24.14 1.44 -13.14
C PRO A 394 24.59 2.44 -12.07
N GLU A 395 25.29 3.50 -12.46
CA GLU A 395 25.75 4.59 -11.57
C GLU A 395 24.63 5.47 -11.00
N TYR A 396 23.43 5.41 -11.56
CA TYR A 396 22.26 6.14 -11.08
C TYR A 396 21.25 5.26 -10.33
N ALA A 397 21.48 3.95 -10.28
CA ALA A 397 20.53 3.00 -9.70
C ALA A 397 20.27 3.24 -8.20
N ASP A 398 21.28 3.65 -7.45
CA ASP A 398 21.20 3.96 -6.02
C ASP A 398 20.60 5.35 -5.72
N ARG A 399 20.55 6.23 -6.72
CA ARG A 399 19.91 7.56 -6.66
C ARG A 399 18.38 7.49 -6.76
N PHE A 400 17.83 6.38 -7.26
CA PHE A 400 16.39 6.18 -7.38
C PHE A 400 15.78 5.44 -6.19
N GLU A 401 14.75 6.04 -5.59
CA GLU A 401 13.84 5.37 -4.66
C GLU A 401 12.52 5.06 -5.37
N ILE A 402 12.12 3.78 -5.39
CA ILE A 402 10.90 3.33 -6.07
C ILE A 402 9.88 2.86 -5.05
N LEU A 403 8.68 3.43 -5.14
CA LEU A 403 7.51 2.94 -4.44
C LEU A 403 6.63 2.17 -5.41
N SER A 404 6.39 0.90 -5.10
CA SER A 404 5.51 0.04 -5.89
C SER A 404 4.40 -0.54 -5.02
N GLN A 405 3.29 -0.89 -5.66
CA GLN A 405 2.25 -1.72 -5.07
C GLN A 405 2.13 -2.95 -5.94
N GLU A 406 2.38 -4.12 -5.34
CA GLU A 406 2.54 -5.38 -6.07
C GLU A 406 3.64 -5.26 -7.14
N SER A 407 3.28 -5.30 -8.43
CA SER A 407 4.19 -5.15 -9.57
C SER A 407 4.09 -3.79 -10.28
N THR A 408 3.25 -2.87 -9.81
CA THR A 408 3.03 -1.57 -10.45
C THR A 408 3.83 -0.48 -9.72
N ILE A 409 4.60 0.30 -10.47
CA ILE A 409 5.32 1.46 -9.93
C ILE A 409 4.31 2.59 -9.68
N LEU A 410 4.27 3.10 -8.45
CA LEU A 410 3.42 4.22 -8.06
C LEU A 410 4.14 5.56 -8.26
N THR A 411 5.44 5.60 -7.95
CA THR A 411 6.28 6.79 -8.11
C THR A 411 7.75 6.39 -8.05
N MET A 412 8.59 7.15 -8.75
CA MET A 412 10.05 7.09 -8.67
C MET A 412 10.55 8.42 -8.11
N THR A 413 11.52 8.40 -7.22
CA THR A 413 12.14 9.62 -6.67
C THR A 413 13.63 9.59 -6.93
N PHE A 414 14.14 10.59 -7.64
CA PHE A 414 15.56 10.76 -7.93
C PHE A 414 16.20 11.71 -6.90
N ASP A 415 17.30 11.27 -6.28
CA ASP A 415 18.08 12.02 -5.27
C ASP A 415 17.25 12.57 -4.08
N LYS A 416 16.07 12.00 -3.84
CA LYS A 416 15.08 12.52 -2.86
C LYS A 416 14.62 13.96 -3.16
N LYS A 417 14.99 14.52 -4.31
CA LYS A 417 14.77 15.92 -4.69
C LYS A 417 13.78 16.07 -5.85
N CYS A 418 13.76 15.14 -6.81
CA CYS A 418 12.77 15.12 -7.90
C CYS A 418 11.90 13.88 -7.81
N ARG A 419 10.59 14.07 -7.70
CA ARG A 419 9.62 12.96 -7.74
C ARG A 419 8.97 12.87 -9.10
N ILE A 420 8.99 11.68 -9.70
CA ILE A 420 8.26 11.34 -10.91
C ILE A 420 6.91 10.74 -10.51
N ILE A 421 5.82 11.36 -10.94
CA ILE A 421 4.44 10.94 -10.70
C ILE A 421 3.75 10.56 -12.02
N ASP A 422 2.77 9.68 -11.91
CA ASP A 422 1.96 9.21 -13.04
C ASP A 422 0.73 10.11 -13.20
N ARG A 423 0.56 10.77 -14.35
CA ARG A 423 -0.61 11.62 -14.59
C ARG A 423 -1.92 10.84 -14.53
N LYS A 424 -1.95 9.58 -14.96
CA LYS A 424 -3.15 8.72 -14.93
C LYS A 424 -3.57 8.30 -13.53
N LYS A 425 -2.68 8.38 -12.53
CA LYS A 425 -3.04 8.21 -11.11
C LYS A 425 -3.75 9.44 -10.53
N PHE A 426 -3.84 10.52 -11.31
CA PHE A 426 -4.64 11.70 -11.00
C PHE A 426 -5.84 11.82 -11.93
N VAL A 427 -5.59 11.80 -13.23
CA VAL A 427 -6.57 11.96 -14.29
C VAL A 427 -6.23 11.03 -15.44
N ASP A 428 -7.02 9.97 -15.58
CA ASP A 428 -6.85 8.90 -16.57
C ASP A 428 -7.54 9.20 -17.91
N GLN A 429 -8.30 10.29 -17.98
CA GLN A 429 -8.95 10.76 -19.20
C GLN A 429 -7.91 11.08 -20.30
N PRO A 430 -8.26 10.95 -21.58
CA PRO A 430 -7.43 11.42 -22.70
C PRO A 430 -7.03 12.89 -22.57
N ILE A 431 -5.85 13.25 -23.10
CA ILE A 431 -5.32 14.63 -23.05
C ILE A 431 -6.30 15.68 -23.61
N PRO A 432 -7.03 15.43 -24.72
CA PRO A 432 -8.03 16.40 -25.21
C PRO A 432 -9.12 16.74 -24.17
N GLU A 433 -9.55 15.77 -23.35
CA GLU A 433 -10.54 16.03 -22.29
C GLU A 433 -9.97 16.94 -21.18
N LEU A 434 -8.65 16.94 -20.97
CA LEU A 434 -7.98 17.87 -20.06
C LEU A 434 -8.11 19.31 -20.56
N GLY A 435 -7.92 19.51 -21.87
CA GLY A 435 -8.09 20.80 -22.53
C GLY A 435 -9.52 21.32 -22.39
N TYR A 436 -10.50 20.46 -22.67
CA TYR A 436 -11.92 20.79 -22.53
C TYR A 436 -12.28 21.18 -21.09
N ALA A 437 -11.75 20.46 -20.10
CA ALA A 437 -11.97 20.77 -18.69
C ALA A 437 -11.44 22.16 -18.30
N MET A 438 -10.28 22.57 -18.82
CA MET A 438 -9.74 23.93 -18.61
C MET A 438 -10.61 24.98 -19.30
N LYS A 439 -11.06 24.72 -20.53
CA LYS A 439 -11.93 25.61 -21.29
C LYS A 439 -13.25 25.88 -20.56
N MET A 440 -13.92 24.84 -20.08
CA MET A 440 -15.16 24.98 -19.29
C MET A 440 -14.95 25.73 -17.98
N ALA A 441 -13.77 25.57 -17.37
CA ALA A 441 -13.38 26.32 -16.18
C ALA A 441 -12.97 27.78 -16.48
N LYS A 442 -12.93 28.20 -17.75
CA LYS A 442 -12.40 29.49 -18.22
C LYS A 442 -10.96 29.73 -17.74
N TYR A 443 -10.19 28.65 -17.62
CA TYR A 443 -8.78 28.73 -17.28
C TYR A 443 -7.98 29.17 -18.50
N LYS A 444 -7.04 30.11 -18.33
CA LYS A 444 -6.13 30.52 -19.40
C LYS A 444 -4.95 29.56 -19.44
N ALA A 445 -4.92 28.70 -20.47
CA ALA A 445 -3.84 27.77 -20.74
C ALA A 445 -2.63 28.53 -21.32
N LEU A 446 -1.79 29.09 -20.44
CA LEU A 446 -0.69 29.99 -20.80
C LEU A 446 0.26 29.36 -21.81
N HIS A 447 0.73 28.14 -21.55
CA HIS A 447 1.76 27.52 -22.37
C HIS A 447 1.22 27.17 -23.76
N THR A 448 0.01 26.62 -23.83
CA THR A 448 -0.66 26.30 -25.09
C THR A 448 -1.00 27.58 -25.87
N SER A 449 -1.53 28.62 -25.21
CA SER A 449 -1.83 29.91 -25.86
C SER A 449 -0.58 30.62 -26.35
N ASP A 450 0.52 30.60 -25.61
CA ASP A 450 1.78 31.25 -26.01
C ASP A 450 2.43 30.51 -27.19
N ALA A 451 2.34 29.18 -27.24
CA ALA A 451 2.91 28.38 -28.32
C ALA A 451 2.11 28.47 -29.64
N TYR A 452 0.78 28.54 -29.57
CA TYR A 452 -0.10 28.40 -30.74
C TYR A 452 -0.96 29.64 -31.06
N GLY A 453 -0.98 30.64 -30.19
CA GLY A 453 -1.90 31.77 -30.25
C GLY A 453 -3.31 31.42 -29.78
N GLU A 454 -4.06 32.43 -29.32
CA GLU A 454 -5.36 32.25 -28.65
C GLU A 454 -6.40 31.49 -29.49
N PHE A 455 -6.46 31.72 -30.80
CA PHE A 455 -7.43 31.04 -31.68
C PHE A 455 -7.15 29.53 -31.75
N LEU A 456 -5.92 29.14 -32.08
CA LEU A 456 -5.57 27.73 -32.24
C LEU A 456 -5.57 27.00 -30.89
N ALA A 457 -5.10 27.65 -29.82
CA ALA A 457 -5.21 27.12 -28.47
C ALA A 457 -6.67 26.84 -28.08
N SER A 458 -7.61 27.75 -28.37
CA SER A 458 -9.03 27.52 -28.13
C SER A 458 -9.58 26.27 -28.85
N VAL A 459 -9.10 25.99 -30.08
CA VAL A 459 -9.47 24.80 -30.86
C VAL A 459 -8.86 23.53 -30.26
N LEU A 460 -7.59 23.56 -29.87
CA LEU A 460 -6.92 22.44 -29.19
C LEU A 460 -7.62 22.09 -27.87
N LEU A 461 -8.14 23.10 -27.17
CA LEU A 461 -8.87 22.95 -25.91
C LEU A 461 -10.35 22.56 -26.09
N ASP A 462 -10.88 22.45 -27.31
CA ASP A 462 -12.26 21.96 -27.54
C ASP A 462 -12.41 20.45 -27.30
N GLY A 463 -11.33 19.75 -26.96
CA GLY A 463 -11.35 18.31 -26.76
C GLY A 463 -11.43 17.53 -28.07
N VAL A 464 -11.06 18.17 -29.19
CA VAL A 464 -10.95 17.49 -30.48
C VAL A 464 -9.83 16.46 -30.38
N ASN A 465 -10.16 15.20 -30.63
CA ASN A 465 -9.15 14.15 -30.73
C ASN A 465 -8.18 14.53 -31.84
N LEU A 466 -6.94 14.84 -31.46
CA LEU A 466 -5.88 15.06 -32.41
C LEU A 466 -5.71 13.78 -33.24
N PRO A 467 -5.74 13.84 -34.59
CA PRO A 467 -5.93 12.69 -35.50
C PRO A 467 -4.94 11.53 -35.37
N MET A 468 -3.86 11.72 -34.62
CA MET A 468 -2.65 10.93 -34.71
C MET A 468 -2.56 9.78 -33.68
N TYR A 469 -3.38 9.80 -32.60
CA TYR A 469 -3.27 8.78 -31.52
C TYR A 469 -3.43 7.33 -32.02
N TYR A 470 -4.21 7.12 -33.08
CA TYR A 470 -4.52 5.78 -33.60
C TYR A 470 -3.63 5.34 -34.77
N ASP A 471 -3.05 6.27 -35.54
CA ASP A 471 -2.26 5.93 -36.74
C ASP A 471 -0.76 5.79 -36.47
N ILE A 472 -0.15 6.58 -35.59
CA ILE A 472 1.31 6.47 -35.29
C ILE A 472 1.64 5.11 -34.68
N GLN A 473 0.72 4.61 -33.86
CA GLN A 473 0.86 3.32 -33.19
C GLN A 473 0.82 2.14 -34.19
N ARG A 474 0.57 2.36 -35.49
CA ARG A 474 0.62 1.31 -36.53
C ARG A 474 2.02 1.09 -37.09
N PHE A 475 2.97 2.00 -36.84
CA PHE A 475 4.30 1.97 -37.45
C PHE A 475 5.36 1.50 -36.46
N SER A 476 6.35 0.77 -36.95
CA SER A 476 7.45 0.26 -36.13
C SER A 476 8.57 1.28 -35.95
N THR A 477 8.73 2.20 -36.92
CA THR A 477 9.71 3.30 -36.91
C THR A 477 9.08 4.61 -37.40
N LEU A 478 9.67 5.76 -37.05
CA LEU A 478 9.27 7.06 -37.61
C LEU A 478 9.43 7.11 -39.13
N LYS A 479 10.45 6.41 -39.66
CA LYS A 479 10.70 6.30 -41.09
C LYS A 479 9.56 5.60 -41.85
N GLU A 480 8.97 4.56 -41.27
CA GLU A 480 7.79 3.88 -41.84
C GLU A 480 6.54 4.78 -41.84
N LEU A 481 6.36 5.59 -40.80
CA LEU A 481 5.29 6.59 -40.73
C LEU A 481 5.47 7.67 -41.80
N GLU A 482 6.69 8.17 -41.99
CA GLU A 482 7.05 9.14 -43.03
C GLU A 482 6.83 8.61 -44.45
N GLU A 483 6.92 7.29 -44.65
CA GLU A 483 6.77 6.63 -45.95
C GLU A 483 5.32 6.16 -46.24
N SER A 484 4.41 6.26 -45.26
CA SER A 484 3.01 5.85 -45.39
C SER A 484 2.17 6.86 -46.17
N LYS A 485 1.47 6.38 -47.20
CA LYS A 485 0.42 7.13 -47.93
C LYS A 485 -0.97 7.07 -47.27
N ALA A 486 -1.11 6.33 -46.17
CA ALA A 486 -2.39 5.99 -45.55
C ALA A 486 -2.81 6.97 -44.45
N VAL A 487 -2.69 8.27 -44.70
CA VAL A 487 -3.27 9.31 -43.83
C VAL A 487 -4.55 9.80 -44.49
N ASP A 488 -5.66 9.75 -43.75
CA ASP A 488 -7.00 10.03 -44.28
C ASP A 488 -7.13 11.50 -44.73
N GLN A 489 -7.16 11.71 -46.05
CA GLN A 489 -7.17 13.04 -46.69
C GLN A 489 -8.42 13.86 -46.36
N GLU A 490 -9.56 13.20 -46.15
CA GLU A 490 -10.84 13.86 -45.85
C GLU A 490 -10.83 14.49 -44.44
N TYR A 491 -10.10 13.89 -43.50
CA TYR A 491 -9.99 14.33 -42.09
C TYR A 491 -8.95 15.44 -41.88
N MET A 492 -7.84 15.43 -42.63
CA MET A 492 -6.83 16.50 -42.60
C MET A 492 -7.36 17.82 -43.19
N ASN A 493 -8.24 17.73 -44.19
CA ASN A 493 -8.96 18.88 -44.75
C ASN A 493 -9.87 19.57 -43.72
N LEU A 494 -10.37 18.84 -42.72
CA LEU A 494 -11.22 19.37 -41.65
C LEU A 494 -10.42 20.20 -40.62
N PHE A 495 -9.17 19.81 -40.34
CA PHE A 495 -8.28 20.51 -39.42
C PHE A 495 -7.59 21.74 -40.03
N TYR A 496 -7.26 21.70 -41.32
CA TYR A 496 -6.37 22.69 -41.94
C TYR A 496 -7.02 23.61 -43.00
N LYS A 497 -8.34 23.57 -43.18
CA LYS A 497 -9.13 24.45 -44.09
C LYS A 497 -8.32 24.98 -45.30
N GLY A 498 -8.15 24.13 -46.31
CA GLY A 498 -7.89 24.59 -47.67
C GLY A 498 -6.43 24.65 -48.14
N SER A 499 -5.57 23.70 -47.76
CA SER A 499 -4.22 23.62 -48.32
C SER A 499 -3.90 22.26 -48.96
N GLU A 500 -4.69 21.83 -49.96
CA GLU A 500 -4.40 20.64 -50.77
C GLU A 500 -3.00 20.68 -51.41
N GLU A 501 -2.46 21.87 -51.69
CA GLU A 501 -1.13 22.07 -52.28
C GLU A 501 0.04 21.83 -51.31
N LEU A 502 -0.14 22.03 -49.99
CA LEU A 502 0.91 21.78 -48.99
C LEU A 502 1.15 20.28 -48.74
N PHE A 503 0.13 19.44 -48.96
CA PHE A 503 0.20 18.00 -48.68
C PHE A 503 1.06 17.21 -49.68
N ARG A 504 1.47 17.83 -50.79
CA ARG A 504 2.16 17.13 -51.89
C ARG A 504 3.64 16.86 -51.60
N GLU A 505 4.22 17.43 -50.55
CA GLU A 505 5.60 17.23 -50.09
C GLU A 505 5.62 16.49 -48.73
N SER A 506 5.46 15.16 -48.76
CA SER A 506 4.83 14.41 -47.65
C SER A 506 5.74 13.95 -46.48
N LYS A 507 7.07 14.05 -46.55
CA LYS A 507 7.97 13.50 -45.49
C LYS A 507 8.24 14.48 -44.34
N GLU A 508 8.69 15.70 -44.65
CA GLU A 508 8.95 16.73 -43.64
C GLU A 508 7.67 17.19 -42.93
N PHE A 509 6.55 17.20 -43.65
CA PHE A 509 5.23 17.54 -43.11
C PHE A 509 4.76 16.55 -42.02
N MET A 510 4.89 15.23 -42.27
CA MET A 510 4.48 14.19 -41.31
C MET A 510 5.35 14.21 -40.05
N LYS A 511 6.67 14.35 -40.22
CA LYS A 511 7.61 14.47 -39.08
C LYS A 511 7.29 15.69 -38.21
N SER A 512 7.07 16.84 -38.86
CA SER A 512 6.69 18.08 -38.18
C SER A 512 5.35 17.97 -37.46
N HIS A 513 4.38 17.28 -38.07
CA HIS A 513 3.08 17.01 -37.45
C HIS A 513 3.20 16.12 -36.21
N VAL A 514 4.10 15.12 -36.25
CA VAL A 514 4.31 14.23 -35.10
C VAL A 514 4.90 14.97 -33.92
N GLN A 515 5.95 15.74 -34.19
CA GLN A 515 6.54 16.64 -33.22
C GLN A 515 5.50 17.57 -32.60
N GLU A 516 4.67 18.21 -33.44
CA GLU A 516 3.65 19.14 -32.96
C GLU A 516 2.52 18.47 -32.17
N TYR A 517 2.14 17.25 -32.51
CA TYR A 517 1.19 16.48 -31.70
C TYR A 517 1.74 16.20 -30.30
N VAL A 518 2.97 15.70 -30.20
CA VAL A 518 3.58 15.35 -28.91
C VAL A 518 3.81 16.61 -28.08
N ARG A 519 4.23 17.71 -28.74
CA ARG A 519 4.34 19.05 -28.14
C ARG A 519 3.00 19.56 -27.60
N CYS A 520 1.94 19.60 -28.42
CA CYS A 520 0.59 19.97 -28.00
C CYS A 520 0.16 19.21 -26.74
N CYS A 521 0.35 17.88 -26.75
CA CYS A 521 -0.02 17.02 -25.64
C CYS A 521 0.72 17.37 -24.35
N VAL A 522 2.04 17.60 -24.42
CA VAL A 522 2.84 17.97 -23.24
C VAL A 522 2.50 19.38 -22.73
N LEU A 523 2.22 20.34 -23.60
CA LEU A 523 1.82 21.70 -23.18
C LEU A 523 0.42 21.72 -22.55
N ILE A 524 -0.56 21.00 -23.11
CA ILE A 524 -1.89 20.83 -22.50
C ILE A 524 -1.76 20.14 -21.14
N LEU A 525 -0.90 19.14 -21.02
CA LEU A 525 -0.63 18.46 -19.75
C LEU A 525 -0.03 19.44 -18.73
N ALA A 526 0.91 20.29 -19.14
CA ALA A 526 1.51 21.30 -18.29
C ALA A 526 0.47 22.29 -17.77
N ASP A 527 -0.31 22.89 -18.67
CA ASP A 527 -1.39 23.83 -18.34
C ASP A 527 -2.42 23.19 -17.40
N PHE A 528 -2.80 21.94 -17.67
CA PHE A 528 -3.79 21.24 -16.86
C PHE A 528 -3.31 20.95 -15.44
N PHE A 529 -2.04 20.54 -15.26
CA PHE A 529 -1.53 20.29 -13.91
C PHE A 529 -1.27 21.57 -13.13
N TRP A 530 -0.99 22.68 -13.80
CA TRP A 530 -1.02 24.01 -13.17
C TRP A 530 -2.42 24.40 -12.72
N TYR A 531 -3.41 24.25 -13.59
CA TYR A 531 -4.81 24.46 -13.26
C TYR A 531 -5.25 23.58 -12.08
N LEU A 532 -4.98 22.27 -12.15
CA LEU A 532 -5.39 21.29 -11.16
C LEU A 532 -4.74 21.58 -9.80
N ASP A 533 -3.42 21.78 -9.75
CA ASP A 533 -2.71 22.00 -8.49
C ASP A 533 -3.16 23.30 -7.82
N ARG A 534 -3.30 24.40 -8.58
CA ARG A 534 -3.86 25.66 -8.06
C ARG A 534 -5.28 25.49 -7.54
N PHE A 535 -6.16 24.87 -8.34
CA PHE A 535 -7.53 24.60 -7.93
C PHE A 535 -7.58 23.82 -6.62
N LEU A 536 -6.71 22.82 -6.46
CA LEU A 536 -6.64 21.99 -5.26
C LEU A 536 -6.05 22.74 -4.06
N ILE A 537 -5.02 23.56 -4.23
CA ILE A 537 -4.48 24.44 -3.18
C ILE A 537 -5.54 25.42 -2.71
N ASP A 538 -6.25 26.10 -3.62
CA ASP A 538 -7.27 27.09 -3.29
C ASP A 538 -8.43 26.48 -2.50
N ASN A 539 -8.78 25.23 -2.79
CA ASN A 539 -9.92 24.55 -2.16
C ASN A 539 -9.53 23.68 -0.95
N PHE A 540 -8.28 23.25 -0.81
CA PHE A 540 -7.85 22.28 0.20
C PHE A 540 -6.51 22.61 0.89
N GLU A 541 -5.92 23.77 0.62
CA GLU A 541 -4.71 24.34 1.23
C GLU A 541 -3.37 23.63 0.90
N ILE A 542 -3.38 22.51 0.18
CA ILE A 542 -2.17 21.74 -0.12
C ILE A 542 -2.07 21.34 -1.60
N SER A 543 -0.83 21.26 -2.10
CA SER A 543 -0.48 20.84 -3.46
C SER A 543 -0.61 19.33 -3.63
N CYS A 544 -1.17 18.91 -4.77
CA CYS A 544 -1.35 17.51 -5.10
C CYS A 544 -0.08 16.85 -5.66
N LEU A 545 0.88 17.65 -6.13
CA LEU A 545 2.12 17.18 -6.76
C LEU A 545 3.08 16.49 -5.77
N PHE A 546 2.85 16.61 -4.47
CA PHE A 546 3.58 15.89 -3.42
C PHE A 546 3.07 14.49 -3.15
N TYR A 547 2.14 13.99 -3.94
CA TYR A 547 1.50 12.71 -3.74
C TYR A 547 1.72 11.82 -4.97
N PRO A 548 1.86 10.50 -4.80
CA PRO A 548 1.99 9.58 -5.93
C PRO A 548 0.66 9.37 -6.68
N SER A 549 -0.47 9.76 -6.10
CA SER A 549 -1.80 9.60 -6.70
C SER A 549 -2.83 10.55 -6.08
N LEU A 550 -3.94 10.77 -6.78
CA LEU A 550 -5.11 11.48 -6.26
C LEU A 550 -5.71 10.79 -5.03
N SER A 551 -5.57 9.46 -4.93
CA SER A 551 -6.07 8.71 -3.77
C SER A 551 -5.30 9.03 -2.48
N SER A 552 -3.97 9.14 -2.56
CA SER A 552 -3.12 9.53 -1.43
C SER A 552 -3.32 11.01 -1.07
N TYR A 553 -3.49 11.87 -2.07
CA TYR A 553 -3.81 13.27 -1.87
C TYR A 553 -5.17 13.46 -1.16
N SER A 554 -6.20 12.71 -1.56
CA SER A 554 -7.56 12.81 -0.98
C SER A 554 -7.54 12.70 0.54
N PHE A 555 -6.91 11.66 1.08
CA PHE A 555 -6.86 11.45 2.53
C PHE A 555 -6.10 12.56 3.25
N ASP A 556 -4.91 12.91 2.76
CA ASP A 556 -4.09 13.96 3.38
C ASP A 556 -4.74 15.35 3.30
N SER A 557 -5.43 15.67 2.19
CA SER A 557 -6.20 16.92 2.05
C SER A 557 -7.37 16.98 3.02
N ALA A 558 -8.03 15.83 3.28
CA ALA A 558 -9.04 15.73 4.31
C ALA A 558 -8.43 15.93 5.71
N MET A 559 -7.27 15.36 6.00
CA MET A 559 -6.58 15.54 7.28
C MET A 559 -6.09 16.98 7.49
N ALA A 560 -5.51 17.61 6.47
CA ALA A 560 -5.04 18.99 6.52
C ALA A 560 -6.21 19.95 6.80
N SER A 561 -7.30 19.81 6.03
CA SER A 561 -8.47 20.70 6.14
C SER A 561 -9.31 20.47 7.40
N SER A 562 -9.46 19.22 7.85
CA SER A 562 -10.24 18.90 9.06
C SER A 562 -9.43 18.99 10.35
N ARG A 563 -8.10 18.83 10.27
CA ARG A 563 -7.19 18.57 11.40
C ARG A 563 -7.61 17.37 12.24
N ALA A 564 -8.26 16.40 11.62
CA ALA A 564 -8.63 15.16 12.28
C ALA A 564 -7.39 14.45 12.81
N THR A 565 -7.52 13.89 14.01
CA THR A 565 -6.52 13.03 14.62
C THR A 565 -7.16 11.69 14.97
N PHE A 566 -6.48 10.60 14.63
CA PHE A 566 -6.97 9.24 14.90
C PHE A 566 -5.95 8.51 15.76
N GLN A 567 -6.38 7.95 16.88
CA GLN A 567 -5.52 7.06 17.67
C GLN A 567 -5.25 5.79 16.87
N TYR A 568 -3.99 5.37 16.80
CA TYR A 568 -3.64 4.10 16.18
C TYR A 568 -4.12 2.93 17.02
N LEU A 569 -4.73 1.95 16.37
CA LEU A 569 -5.00 0.64 16.97
C LEU A 569 -3.69 -0.13 17.09
N LYS A 570 -3.15 -0.21 18.31
CA LYS A 570 -1.89 -0.92 18.62
C LYS A 570 -2.08 -2.33 19.21
N CYS A 571 -3.29 -2.88 19.07
CA CYS A 571 -3.68 -4.19 19.59
C CYS A 571 -4.07 -5.10 18.42
N PRO A 572 -3.29 -6.17 18.13
CA PRO A 572 -3.61 -7.13 17.07
C PRO A 572 -5.01 -7.74 17.22
N GLU A 573 -5.45 -8.01 18.44
CA GLU A 573 -6.76 -8.59 18.73
C GLU A 573 -7.91 -7.64 18.33
N MET A 574 -7.77 -6.34 18.57
CA MET A 574 -8.74 -5.33 18.12
C MET A 574 -8.75 -5.20 16.59
N VAL A 575 -7.57 -5.22 15.95
CA VAL A 575 -7.50 -5.13 14.49
C VAL A 575 -8.17 -6.34 13.84
N GLU A 576 -7.93 -7.55 14.33
CA GLU A 576 -8.59 -8.76 13.82
C GLU A 576 -10.10 -8.74 14.09
N PHE A 577 -10.52 -8.28 15.27
CA PHE A 577 -11.93 -8.05 15.58
C PHE A 577 -12.60 -7.13 14.55
N ILE A 578 -11.98 -6.00 14.22
CA ILE A 578 -12.51 -5.06 13.22
C ILE A 578 -12.47 -5.65 11.81
N LYS A 579 -11.38 -6.32 11.42
CA LYS A 579 -11.25 -6.96 10.09
C LYS A 579 -12.36 -7.99 9.84
N ARG A 580 -12.75 -8.79 10.84
CA ARG A 580 -13.90 -9.73 10.74
C ARG A 580 -15.24 -9.00 10.55
N GLY A 581 -15.35 -7.77 11.07
CA GLY A 581 -16.48 -6.88 10.87
C GLY A 581 -16.61 -6.35 9.45
N LEU A 582 -15.50 -6.16 8.72
CA LEU A 582 -15.52 -5.62 7.36
C LEU A 582 -16.29 -6.53 6.40
N LYS A 583 -17.31 -5.97 5.74
CA LYS A 583 -18.07 -6.62 4.68
C LYS A 583 -17.73 -5.95 3.35
N GLY A 584 -17.69 -6.75 2.29
CA GLY A 584 -17.55 -6.24 0.93
C GLY A 584 -18.83 -5.55 0.46
N PRO A 585 -18.84 -4.99 -0.76
CA PRO A 585 -20.08 -4.55 -1.38
C PRO A 585 -21.07 -5.71 -1.47
N LEU A 586 -22.35 -5.39 -1.31
CA LEU A 586 -23.44 -6.32 -1.53
C LEU A 586 -23.93 -6.19 -2.96
N GLU A 587 -23.96 -7.31 -3.67
CA GLU A 587 -24.56 -7.42 -5.00
C GLU A 587 -25.69 -8.43 -4.91
N ILE A 588 -26.91 -7.98 -5.21
CA ILE A 588 -28.13 -8.78 -5.07
C ILE A 588 -28.96 -8.64 -6.34
N SER A 589 -29.43 -9.77 -6.86
CA SER A 589 -30.39 -9.82 -7.96
C SER A 589 -31.51 -10.80 -7.57
N ASN A 590 -32.67 -10.24 -7.22
CA ASN A 590 -33.85 -11.03 -6.85
C ASN A 590 -34.63 -11.53 -8.08
N LEU A 591 -34.56 -10.76 -9.17
CA LEU A 591 -35.22 -11.06 -10.43
C LEU A 591 -34.18 -11.24 -11.52
N LYS A 592 -34.13 -12.44 -12.11
CA LYS A 592 -33.13 -12.80 -13.13
C LYS A 592 -33.33 -12.05 -14.46
N PHE A 593 -34.56 -11.64 -14.76
CA PHE A 593 -34.90 -10.96 -15.99
C PHE A 593 -36.10 -10.03 -15.77
N ALA A 594 -35.94 -8.77 -16.16
CA ALA A 594 -37.01 -7.80 -16.26
C ALA A 594 -36.89 -7.12 -17.64
N LYS A 595 -38.03 -6.86 -18.28
CA LYS A 595 -38.09 -6.13 -19.54
C LYS A 595 -39.16 -5.04 -19.42
N SER A 596 -38.81 -3.82 -19.81
CA SER A 596 -39.80 -2.76 -19.89
C SER A 596 -40.76 -3.04 -21.05
N HIS A 597 -42.04 -2.79 -20.82
CA HIS A 597 -43.10 -2.79 -21.81
C HIS A 597 -43.74 -1.40 -21.80
N SER A 598 -43.27 -0.54 -22.69
CA SER A 598 -43.61 0.88 -22.73
C SER A 598 -43.49 1.39 -24.15
N GLU A 599 -44.37 2.32 -24.52
CA GLU A 599 -44.39 2.96 -25.83
C GLU A 599 -43.06 3.68 -26.14
N ARG A 600 -42.32 4.08 -25.09
CA ARG A 600 -40.99 4.72 -25.20
C ARG A 600 -39.95 3.83 -25.87
N PHE A 601 -40.18 2.52 -25.88
CA PHE A 601 -39.31 1.53 -26.51
C PHE A 601 -39.94 0.90 -27.76
N GLY A 602 -40.98 1.52 -28.34
CA GLY A 602 -41.60 1.06 -29.58
C GLY A 602 -42.40 -0.25 -29.43
N CYS A 603 -43.00 -0.48 -28.26
CA CYS A 603 -43.98 -1.55 -28.08
C CYS A 603 -45.35 -1.08 -28.59
N ASP A 604 -45.97 -1.85 -29.49
CA ASP A 604 -47.18 -1.43 -30.23
C ASP A 604 -48.50 -1.68 -29.47
N ASP A 605 -48.51 -2.59 -28.48
CA ASP A 605 -49.69 -3.07 -27.76
C ASP A 605 -49.78 -2.58 -26.30
N VAL A 606 -49.21 -1.41 -25.99
CA VAL A 606 -49.13 -0.90 -24.61
C VAL A 606 -50.47 -0.33 -24.14
N THR A 607 -50.99 -0.90 -23.06
CA THR A 607 -52.14 -0.41 -22.28
C THR A 607 -51.69 0.00 -20.88
N ASN A 608 -52.57 0.66 -20.11
CA ASN A 608 -52.27 0.97 -18.70
C ASN A 608 -52.08 -0.29 -17.84
N GLU A 609 -52.63 -1.42 -18.24
CA GLU A 609 -52.65 -2.67 -17.46
C GLU A 609 -51.41 -3.54 -17.72
N ASN A 610 -50.86 -3.50 -18.95
CA ASN A 610 -49.66 -4.27 -19.31
C ASN A 610 -48.36 -3.45 -19.29
N ARG A 611 -48.45 -2.14 -19.05
CA ARG A 611 -47.29 -1.24 -18.98
C ARG A 611 -46.34 -1.69 -17.86
N GLN A 612 -45.07 -1.86 -18.22
CA GLN A 612 -43.98 -2.19 -17.29
C GLN A 612 -42.83 -1.21 -17.48
N GLU A 613 -42.48 -0.51 -16.39
CA GLU A 613 -41.38 0.46 -16.36
C GLU A 613 -40.32 -0.01 -15.37
N ILE A 614 -39.05 0.20 -15.70
CA ILE A 614 -37.92 -0.11 -14.80
C ILE A 614 -37.37 1.21 -14.28
N LEU A 615 -37.48 1.43 -12.97
CA LEU A 615 -36.94 2.61 -12.30
C LEU A 615 -35.51 2.33 -11.83
N SER A 616 -34.56 3.14 -12.30
CA SER A 616 -33.18 3.16 -11.81
C SER A 616 -32.99 4.27 -10.79
N ILE A 617 -32.58 3.91 -9.57
CA ILE A 617 -32.30 4.86 -8.48
C ILE A 617 -30.82 4.72 -8.10
N ASP A 618 -30.07 5.83 -8.18
CA ASP A 618 -28.68 5.91 -7.74
C ASP A 618 -28.54 6.92 -6.59
N LEU A 619 -27.92 6.49 -5.49
CA LEU A 619 -27.66 7.33 -4.33
C LEU A 619 -26.37 8.12 -4.51
N ASN A 620 -26.52 9.44 -4.64
CA ASN A 620 -25.40 10.35 -4.80
C ASN A 620 -24.41 10.30 -3.62
N MET A 621 -23.15 9.95 -3.91
CA MET A 621 -22.01 10.02 -2.98
C MET A 621 -22.16 9.22 -1.69
N ILE A 622 -22.80 8.04 -1.73
CA ILE A 622 -23.08 7.22 -0.52
C ILE A 622 -21.84 6.98 0.36
N TYR A 623 -20.68 6.62 -0.22
CA TYR A 623 -19.45 6.38 0.55
C TYR A 623 -18.94 7.62 1.28
N ALA A 624 -19.00 8.79 0.61
CA ALA A 624 -18.58 10.05 1.21
C ALA A 624 -19.57 10.49 2.30
N HIS A 625 -20.87 10.27 2.09
CA HIS A 625 -21.87 10.51 3.11
C HIS A 625 -21.57 9.70 4.37
N THR A 626 -21.22 8.41 4.25
CA THR A 626 -20.79 7.58 5.37
C THR A 626 -19.56 8.15 6.09
N ALA A 627 -18.58 8.65 5.35
CA ALA A 627 -17.40 9.32 5.94
C ALA A 627 -17.74 10.63 6.67
N SER A 628 -18.88 11.26 6.39
CA SER A 628 -19.35 12.47 7.08
C SER A 628 -20.06 12.20 8.41
N LEU A 629 -20.40 10.94 8.69
CA LEU A 629 -20.96 10.52 9.97
C LEU A 629 -19.89 10.55 11.07
N LYS A 630 -20.29 10.27 12.32
CA LYS A 630 -19.35 10.13 13.42
C LYS A 630 -18.49 8.89 13.19
N LEU A 631 -17.18 9.08 13.20
CA LEU A 631 -16.18 8.03 13.00
C LEU A 631 -15.46 7.74 14.33
N PRO A 632 -15.01 6.50 14.57
CA PRO A 632 -14.14 6.20 15.71
C PRO A 632 -12.84 7.01 15.63
N VAL A 633 -12.48 7.73 16.69
CA VAL A 633 -11.28 8.60 16.73
C VAL A 633 -10.26 8.21 17.80
N SER A 634 -10.69 7.72 18.96
CA SER A 634 -9.80 7.41 20.09
C SER A 634 -10.44 6.50 21.14
N ASP A 635 -9.68 6.22 22.20
CA ASP A 635 -10.10 5.58 23.45
C ASP A 635 -10.67 4.17 23.26
N TYR A 636 -10.07 3.42 22.34
CA TYR A 636 -10.46 2.05 22.04
C TYR A 636 -10.24 1.12 23.25
N ARG A 637 -11.31 0.51 23.75
CA ARG A 637 -11.26 -0.43 24.87
C ARG A 637 -12.26 -1.56 24.71
N PHE A 638 -11.81 -2.80 24.94
CA PHE A 638 -12.73 -3.92 25.13
C PHE A 638 -13.36 -3.80 26.52
N LEU A 639 -14.69 -3.87 26.58
CA LEU A 639 -15.42 -3.97 27.83
C LEU A 639 -15.20 -5.34 28.46
N ASP A 640 -15.18 -5.39 29.79
CA ASP A 640 -15.12 -6.65 30.52
C ASP A 640 -16.49 -7.35 30.56
N GLN A 641 -16.51 -8.59 31.06
CA GLN A 641 -17.72 -9.41 31.09
C GLN A 641 -18.81 -8.80 31.98
N SER A 642 -18.44 -8.17 33.09
CA SER A 642 -19.39 -7.55 34.01
C SER A 642 -20.01 -6.27 33.44
N GLU A 643 -19.23 -5.52 32.65
CA GLU A 643 -19.70 -4.36 31.89
C GLU A 643 -20.66 -4.80 30.78
N ILE A 644 -20.37 -5.91 30.08
CA ILE A 644 -21.24 -6.46 29.02
C ILE A 644 -22.58 -6.94 29.58
N GLU A 645 -22.58 -7.59 30.75
CA GLU A 645 -23.81 -8.10 31.38
C GLU A 645 -24.80 -7.00 31.78
N ASN A 646 -24.30 -5.79 32.07
CA ASN A 646 -25.10 -4.63 32.46
C ASN A 646 -25.24 -3.59 31.33
N LEU A 647 -24.91 -3.96 30.10
CA LEU A 647 -24.79 -3.02 28.99
C LEU A 647 -26.15 -2.66 28.38
N SER A 648 -26.46 -1.36 28.28
CA SER A 648 -27.57 -0.87 27.45
C SER A 648 -27.15 -0.80 25.98
N LEU A 649 -27.98 -1.38 25.10
CA LEU A 649 -27.82 -1.27 23.64
C LEU A 649 -28.32 0.07 23.10
N VAL A 650 -29.23 0.73 23.83
CA VAL A 650 -29.86 1.99 23.41
C VAL A 650 -29.11 3.20 23.98
N ASP A 651 -28.67 3.12 25.24
CA ASP A 651 -28.04 4.22 25.96
C ASP A 651 -26.52 4.14 25.86
N ILE A 652 -25.99 4.64 24.74
CA ILE A 652 -24.54 4.87 24.60
C ILE A 652 -24.20 6.23 25.18
N PRO A 653 -23.13 6.37 25.98
CA PRO A 653 -22.62 7.66 26.40
C PRO A 653 -22.43 8.62 25.22
N ALA A 654 -22.81 9.88 25.40
CA ALA A 654 -22.69 10.88 24.35
C ALA A 654 -21.23 11.03 23.89
N GLY A 655 -21.00 10.93 22.57
CA GLY A 655 -19.65 11.00 21.99
C GLY A 655 -18.91 9.66 21.96
N TYR A 656 -19.56 8.57 22.36
CA TYR A 656 -19.03 7.21 22.25
C TYR A 656 -19.85 6.37 21.26
N GLY A 657 -19.16 5.40 20.65
CA GLY A 657 -19.74 4.37 19.80
C GLY A 657 -19.27 2.99 20.24
N ARG A 658 -19.97 1.95 19.77
CA ARG A 658 -19.67 0.55 20.09
C ARG A 658 -19.72 -0.34 18.86
N LEU A 659 -18.78 -1.27 18.78
CA LEU A 659 -18.82 -2.45 17.91
C LEU A 659 -19.03 -3.69 18.78
N TYR A 660 -19.91 -4.59 18.35
CA TYR A 660 -20.21 -5.83 19.08
C TYR A 660 -19.84 -7.04 18.25
N GLU A 661 -19.41 -8.12 18.91
CA GLU A 661 -19.42 -9.48 18.39
C GLU A 661 -20.58 -10.23 19.05
N VAL A 662 -21.57 -10.62 18.26
CA VAL A 662 -22.85 -11.16 18.76
C VAL A 662 -23.20 -12.50 18.10
N SER A 663 -24.12 -13.23 18.73
CA SER A 663 -24.87 -14.31 18.08
C SER A 663 -26.29 -13.83 17.81
N LEU A 664 -26.75 -13.97 16.56
CA LEU A 664 -28.11 -13.61 16.13
C LEU A 664 -28.81 -14.83 15.54
N LEU A 665 -30.06 -15.05 15.94
CA LEU A 665 -30.97 -15.97 15.28
C LEU A 665 -31.84 -15.21 14.29
N TYR A 666 -32.07 -15.84 13.14
CA TYR A 666 -33.00 -15.39 12.12
C TYR A 666 -34.29 -16.21 12.24
N PRO A 667 -35.40 -15.65 12.75
CA PRO A 667 -36.64 -16.40 12.90
C PRO A 667 -37.24 -16.81 11.54
N SER A 668 -37.70 -18.07 11.45
CA SER A 668 -38.35 -18.59 10.25
C SER A 668 -39.58 -17.79 9.81
N SER A 669 -40.24 -17.10 10.73
CA SER A 669 -41.37 -16.23 10.45
C SER A 669 -41.02 -15.05 9.53
N LEU A 670 -39.76 -14.61 9.53
CA LEU A 670 -39.29 -13.47 8.73
C LEU A 670 -38.79 -13.87 7.34
N HIS A 671 -38.67 -15.17 7.04
CA HIS A 671 -38.03 -15.62 5.80
C HIS A 671 -38.77 -15.14 4.55
N ASN A 672 -40.11 -15.20 4.55
CA ASN A 672 -40.91 -14.76 3.40
C ASN A 672 -40.84 -13.24 3.22
N GLU A 673 -40.93 -12.48 4.32
CA GLU A 673 -40.88 -11.02 4.30
C GLU A 673 -39.51 -10.51 3.82
N HIS A 674 -38.43 -11.09 4.33
CA HIS A 674 -37.07 -10.70 4.01
C HIS A 674 -36.47 -11.44 2.81
N ASN A 675 -37.26 -12.24 2.07
CA ASN A 675 -36.76 -13.03 0.94
C ASN A 675 -36.14 -12.17 -0.17
N SER A 676 -36.63 -10.94 -0.34
CA SER A 676 -36.07 -9.99 -1.31
C SER A 676 -34.80 -9.29 -0.81
N PHE A 677 -34.55 -9.28 0.50
CA PHE A 677 -33.36 -8.63 1.04
C PHE A 677 -33.02 -9.20 2.41
N VAL A 678 -32.23 -10.28 2.42
CA VAL A 678 -31.83 -10.93 3.65
C VAL A 678 -30.86 -10.04 4.44
N LEU A 679 -31.18 -9.76 5.70
CA LEU A 679 -30.34 -8.95 6.56
C LEU A 679 -29.07 -9.65 7.08
N ALA A 680 -28.14 -8.86 7.64
CA ALA A 680 -26.90 -9.29 8.30
C ALA A 680 -25.99 -10.19 7.42
N PRO A 681 -25.47 -9.69 6.28
CA PRO A 681 -24.59 -10.48 5.42
C PRO A 681 -23.29 -10.88 6.14
N TYR A 682 -22.82 -12.10 5.89
CA TYR A 682 -21.61 -12.66 6.52
C TYR A 682 -20.84 -13.53 5.54
N ARG A 683 -19.56 -13.74 5.82
CA ARG A 683 -18.71 -14.59 4.99
C ARG A 683 -18.79 -16.04 5.46
N ARG A 684 -18.97 -16.97 4.53
CA ARG A 684 -18.85 -18.41 4.79
C ARG A 684 -18.42 -19.15 3.55
N LYS A 685 -17.97 -20.39 3.73
CA LYS A 685 -17.80 -21.32 2.62
C LYS A 685 -19.15 -21.89 2.21
N ILE A 686 -19.32 -22.10 0.92
CA ILE A 686 -20.51 -22.75 0.35
C ILE A 686 -20.13 -24.19 0.05
N ASP A 687 -20.88 -25.14 0.59
CA ASP A 687 -20.67 -26.56 0.31
C ASP A 687 -21.21 -26.92 -1.08
N LYS A 688 -20.57 -27.87 -1.77
CA LYS A 688 -21.02 -28.34 -3.09
C LYS A 688 -22.44 -28.91 -3.05
N SER A 689 -22.86 -29.46 -1.91
CA SER A 689 -24.22 -29.95 -1.68
C SER A 689 -25.29 -28.85 -1.70
N GLU A 690 -24.94 -27.61 -1.37
CA GLU A 690 -25.85 -26.46 -1.37
C GLU A 690 -26.14 -25.91 -2.78
N LEU A 691 -25.38 -26.33 -3.78
CA LEU A 691 -25.56 -25.91 -5.17
C LEU A 691 -26.83 -26.53 -5.78
N SER A 692 -27.45 -25.88 -6.76
CA SER A 692 -28.46 -26.53 -7.61
C SER A 692 -27.81 -27.54 -8.58
N ASP A 693 -28.59 -28.45 -9.15
CA ASP A 693 -28.08 -29.43 -10.14
C ASP A 693 -27.42 -28.74 -11.34
N HIS A 694 -28.00 -27.64 -11.80
CA HIS A 694 -27.42 -26.82 -12.86
C HIS A 694 -26.09 -26.20 -12.45
N GLN A 695 -25.99 -25.64 -11.24
CA GLN A 695 -24.74 -25.06 -10.71
C GLN A 695 -23.66 -26.12 -10.51
N ARG A 696 -24.02 -27.31 -10.00
CA ARG A 696 -23.11 -28.45 -9.88
C ARG A 696 -22.57 -28.88 -11.23
N SER A 697 -23.45 -29.08 -12.21
CA SER A 697 -23.06 -29.43 -13.59
C SER A 697 -22.14 -28.39 -14.21
N TYR A 698 -22.38 -27.10 -13.97
CA TYR A 698 -21.51 -26.03 -14.45
C TYR A 698 -20.14 -26.04 -13.73
N TYR A 699 -20.15 -26.17 -12.41
CA TYR A 699 -18.93 -26.26 -11.60
C TYR A 699 -18.01 -27.41 -12.05
N ASP A 700 -18.59 -28.60 -12.24
CA ASP A 700 -17.86 -29.80 -12.66
C ASP A 700 -17.26 -29.66 -14.07
N ARG A 701 -17.89 -28.87 -14.95
CA ARG A 701 -17.35 -28.53 -16.28
C ARG A 701 -16.21 -27.52 -16.24
N VAL A 702 -16.30 -26.50 -15.39
CA VAL A 702 -15.32 -25.40 -15.34
C VAL A 702 -14.09 -25.75 -14.48
N LYS A 703 -14.17 -26.77 -13.60
CA LYS A 703 -13.09 -27.17 -12.67
C LYS A 703 -12.47 -25.98 -11.92
N SER A 704 -13.30 -25.01 -11.52
CA SER A 704 -12.80 -23.79 -10.89
C SER A 704 -12.61 -24.02 -9.39
N GLY A 705 -11.45 -23.73 -8.80
CA GLY A 705 -11.24 -23.74 -7.34
C GLY A 705 -12.04 -22.68 -6.57
N ARG A 706 -12.85 -21.84 -7.24
CA ARG A 706 -13.55 -20.67 -6.65
C ARG A 706 -14.62 -21.01 -5.60
N LEU A 707 -14.97 -22.28 -5.38
CA LEU A 707 -15.91 -22.68 -4.32
C LEU A 707 -15.21 -22.92 -2.97
N GLU A 708 -13.87 -23.03 -2.96
CA GLU A 708 -13.08 -23.27 -1.74
C GLU A 708 -12.89 -22.00 -0.90
N ASP A 709 -13.11 -20.83 -1.50
CA ASP A 709 -13.01 -19.52 -0.87
C ASP A 709 -14.29 -19.13 -0.12
N GLU A 710 -14.13 -18.35 0.96
CA GLU A 710 -15.27 -17.75 1.64
C GLU A 710 -15.96 -16.71 0.74
N ARG A 711 -17.28 -16.72 0.72
CA ARG A 711 -18.11 -15.77 -0.02
C ARG A 711 -19.00 -14.99 0.92
N LEU A 712 -19.29 -13.74 0.57
CA LEU A 712 -20.30 -12.95 1.25
C LEU A 712 -21.68 -13.52 0.87
N CYS A 713 -22.39 -14.04 1.86
CA CYS A 713 -23.65 -14.75 1.68
C CYS A 713 -24.81 -14.01 2.34
N LEU A 714 -25.98 -14.19 1.73
CA LEU A 714 -27.28 -13.67 2.15
C LEU A 714 -28.23 -14.86 2.27
N ASP A 715 -28.20 -15.51 3.43
CA ASP A 715 -29.06 -16.64 3.75
C ASP A 715 -29.66 -16.46 5.15
N PHE A 716 -30.63 -17.29 5.51
CA PHE A 716 -31.30 -17.20 6.81
C PHE A 716 -30.61 -17.99 7.93
N GLY A 717 -29.35 -18.41 7.74
CA GLY A 717 -28.60 -19.14 8.77
C GLY A 717 -28.36 -18.32 10.04
N PRO A 718 -28.07 -18.97 11.19
CA PRO A 718 -27.67 -18.26 12.39
C PRO A 718 -26.38 -17.47 12.15
N ARG A 719 -26.27 -16.28 12.74
CA ARG A 719 -25.06 -15.46 12.67
C ARG A 719 -24.28 -15.64 13.95
N GLU A 720 -23.24 -16.47 13.90
CA GLU A 720 -22.35 -16.67 15.04
C GLU A 720 -21.12 -15.75 14.97
N ASN A 721 -20.74 -15.15 16.10
CA ASN A 721 -19.62 -14.20 16.19
C ASN A 721 -19.71 -13.05 15.17
N TYR A 722 -20.93 -12.57 14.91
CA TYR A 722 -21.20 -11.51 13.95
C TYR A 722 -20.72 -10.17 14.49
N VAL A 723 -19.78 -9.55 13.79
CA VAL A 723 -19.25 -8.24 14.17
C VAL A 723 -20.01 -7.12 13.45
N CYS A 724 -20.63 -6.23 14.22
CA CYS A 724 -21.40 -5.09 13.69
C CYS A 724 -21.39 -3.87 14.61
N SER A 725 -21.76 -2.70 14.08
CA SER A 725 -21.91 -1.46 14.85
C SER A 725 -23.22 -1.43 15.63
N ASN A 726 -23.25 -0.65 16.71
CA ASN A 726 -24.47 -0.51 17.51
C ASN A 726 -25.68 -0.08 16.67
N ARG A 727 -25.50 0.93 15.81
CA ARG A 727 -26.57 1.40 14.92
C ARG A 727 -27.15 0.28 14.06
N TYR A 728 -26.30 -0.59 13.52
CA TYR A 728 -26.77 -1.71 12.70
C TYR A 728 -27.40 -2.82 13.53
N LEU A 729 -26.83 -3.14 14.71
CA LEU A 729 -27.42 -4.12 15.62
C LEU A 729 -28.84 -3.73 16.06
N ASN A 730 -29.04 -2.46 16.44
CA ASN A 730 -30.36 -1.95 16.81
C ASN A 730 -31.36 -2.04 15.66
N TYR A 731 -30.91 -1.76 14.43
CA TYR A 731 -31.73 -1.98 13.23
C TYR A 731 -32.10 -3.46 13.06
N LEU A 732 -31.13 -4.39 13.16
CA LEU A 732 -31.41 -5.82 13.03
C LEU A 732 -32.43 -6.33 14.07
N ILE A 733 -32.33 -5.87 15.32
CA ILE A 733 -33.28 -6.23 16.38
C ILE A 733 -34.67 -5.62 16.10
N ALA A 734 -34.72 -4.38 15.63
CA ALA A 734 -35.98 -3.73 15.26
C ALA A 734 -36.69 -4.44 14.09
N GLU A 735 -35.92 -4.98 13.14
CA GLU A 735 -36.42 -5.83 12.05
C GLU A 735 -36.68 -7.29 12.49
N GLY A 736 -36.62 -7.59 13.78
CA GLY A 736 -37.06 -8.87 14.34
C GLY A 736 -36.00 -9.96 14.47
N LEU A 737 -34.71 -9.69 14.17
CA LEU A 737 -33.65 -10.66 14.47
C LEU A 737 -33.46 -10.77 15.99
N GLN A 738 -33.24 -11.99 16.47
CA GLN A 738 -33.14 -12.26 17.90
C GLN A 738 -31.67 -12.28 18.33
N LEU A 739 -31.29 -11.35 19.20
CA LEU A 739 -29.98 -11.34 19.85
C LEU A 739 -29.94 -12.42 20.94
N THR A 740 -29.10 -13.44 20.75
CA THR A 740 -28.96 -14.54 21.72
C THR A 740 -27.80 -14.35 22.68
N LYS A 741 -26.71 -13.72 22.21
CA LYS A 741 -25.52 -13.49 23.03
C LYS A 741 -24.67 -12.34 22.54
N ILE A 742 -24.10 -11.58 23.47
CA ILE A 742 -22.99 -10.66 23.22
C ILE A 742 -21.71 -11.33 23.72
N HIS A 743 -20.74 -11.55 22.84
CA HIS A 743 -19.47 -12.20 23.18
C HIS A 743 -18.39 -11.20 23.56
N ASN A 744 -18.29 -10.11 22.81
CA ASN A 744 -17.32 -9.05 23.03
C ASN A 744 -17.91 -7.69 22.62
N CYS A 745 -17.49 -6.62 23.29
CA CYS A 745 -17.84 -5.25 22.94
C CYS A 745 -16.59 -4.37 22.92
N LEU A 746 -16.37 -3.66 21.82
CA LEU A 746 -15.34 -2.64 21.67
C LEU A 746 -15.99 -1.26 21.72
N GLU A 747 -15.67 -0.49 22.75
CA GLU A 747 -16.10 0.90 22.92
C GLU A 747 -15.01 1.87 22.46
N TYR A 748 -15.42 3.01 21.91
CA TYR A 748 -14.51 4.05 21.41
C TYR A 748 -15.19 5.42 21.42
N LYS A 749 -14.38 6.48 21.43
CA LYS A 749 -14.82 7.85 21.19
C LYS A 749 -15.09 8.05 19.70
N GLU A 750 -16.17 8.76 19.35
CA GLU A 750 -16.55 9.05 17.98
C GLU A 750 -16.86 10.52 17.71
N GLU A 751 -16.43 11.03 16.56
CA GLU A 751 -16.58 12.43 16.16
C GLU A 751 -16.80 12.56 14.66
N ALA A 752 -17.57 13.57 14.23
CA ALA A 752 -17.86 13.82 12.81
C ALA A 752 -16.74 14.65 12.13
N VAL A 753 -15.49 14.21 12.29
CA VAL A 753 -14.29 14.99 11.94
C VAL A 753 -14.16 15.32 10.45
N LEU A 754 -14.69 14.48 9.55
CA LEU A 754 -14.59 14.69 8.10
C LEU A 754 -15.81 15.41 7.49
N LYS A 755 -16.84 15.72 8.27
CA LYS A 755 -18.12 16.25 7.78
C LYS A 755 -17.97 17.51 6.92
N LYS A 756 -17.19 18.48 7.39
CA LYS A 756 -16.96 19.75 6.67
C LYS A 756 -16.24 19.55 5.35
N HIS A 757 -15.27 18.63 5.31
CA HIS A 757 -14.54 18.30 4.09
C HIS A 757 -15.45 17.62 3.06
N VAL A 758 -16.25 16.64 3.48
CA VAL A 758 -17.23 15.98 2.59
C VAL A 758 -18.26 16.97 2.03
N GLN A 759 -18.76 17.89 2.85
CA GLN A 759 -19.68 18.93 2.40
C GLN A 759 -19.05 19.85 1.34
N ARG A 760 -17.75 20.18 1.50
CA ARG A 760 -17.00 20.94 0.49
C ARG A 760 -16.91 20.18 -0.83
N LEU A 761 -16.57 18.88 -0.80
CA LEU A 761 -16.53 18.03 -1.99
C LEU A 761 -17.92 17.96 -2.68
N ALA A 762 -18.99 17.79 -1.92
CA ALA A 762 -20.35 17.76 -2.48
C ALA A 762 -20.72 19.07 -3.19
N ARG A 763 -20.38 20.22 -2.59
CA ARG A 763 -20.58 21.55 -3.20
C ARG A 763 -19.80 21.69 -4.50
N LEU A 764 -18.50 21.41 -4.48
CA LEU A 764 -17.63 21.53 -5.67
C LEU A 764 -18.09 20.62 -6.81
N ARG A 765 -18.49 19.38 -6.49
CA ARG A 765 -19.04 18.45 -7.50
C ARG A 765 -20.28 19.03 -8.16
N LEU A 766 -21.21 19.58 -7.37
CA LEU A 766 -22.42 20.21 -7.88
C LEU A 766 -22.10 21.43 -8.75
N GLU A 767 -21.13 22.26 -8.34
CA GLU A 767 -20.69 23.43 -9.10
C GLU A 767 -20.14 23.04 -10.48
N PHE A 768 -19.25 22.04 -10.55
CA PHE A 768 -18.73 21.57 -11.84
C PHE A 768 -19.77 20.88 -12.71
N SER A 769 -20.70 20.11 -12.12
CA SER A 769 -21.80 19.52 -12.87
C SER A 769 -22.73 20.57 -13.49
N LYS A 770 -22.89 21.74 -12.87
CA LYS A 770 -23.65 22.86 -13.44
C LYS A 770 -22.90 23.62 -14.54
N GLN A 771 -21.59 23.45 -14.63
CA GLN A 771 -20.73 24.04 -15.65
C GLN A 771 -20.45 23.07 -16.80
N ASP A 772 -21.14 21.92 -16.84
CA ASP A 772 -20.88 20.82 -17.78
C ASP A 772 -19.41 20.33 -17.77
N ASN A 773 -18.68 20.61 -16.69
CA ASN A 773 -17.29 20.19 -16.51
C ASN A 773 -17.25 18.77 -15.91
N ASN A 774 -17.59 17.79 -16.73
CA ASN A 774 -17.72 16.39 -16.32
C ASN A 774 -16.41 15.80 -15.77
N LEU A 775 -15.26 16.21 -16.33
CA LEU A 775 -13.95 15.75 -15.86
C LEU A 775 -13.70 16.19 -14.42
N MET A 776 -13.87 17.48 -14.12
CA MET A 776 -13.65 18.00 -12.77
C MET A 776 -14.72 17.47 -11.78
N ALA A 777 -15.98 17.38 -12.20
CA ALA A 777 -17.03 16.74 -11.39
C ALA A 777 -16.69 15.26 -11.06
N GLY A 778 -16.14 14.54 -12.03
CA GLY A 778 -15.61 13.19 -11.87
C GLY A 778 -14.41 13.12 -10.92
N LEU A 779 -13.49 14.07 -11.02
CA LEU A 779 -12.32 14.18 -10.13
C LEU A 779 -12.75 14.40 -8.68
N ILE A 780 -13.69 15.32 -8.42
CA ILE A 780 -14.24 15.54 -7.07
C ILE A 780 -14.98 14.30 -6.55
N LYS A 781 -15.73 13.60 -7.40
CA LYS A 781 -16.35 12.32 -7.05
C LYS A 781 -15.29 11.29 -6.64
N ARG A 782 -14.19 11.17 -7.39
CA ARG A 782 -13.06 10.27 -7.08
C ARG A 782 -12.41 10.61 -5.74
N LEU A 783 -12.14 11.90 -5.47
CA LEU A 783 -11.63 12.34 -4.16
C LEU A 783 -12.51 11.82 -3.02
N ALA A 784 -13.83 11.95 -3.16
CA ALA A 784 -14.78 11.53 -2.13
C ALA A 784 -14.81 10.00 -1.93
N VAL A 785 -14.69 9.22 -3.01
CA VAL A 785 -14.61 7.75 -2.93
C VAL A 785 -13.27 7.28 -2.35
N TYR A 786 -12.17 7.90 -2.76
CA TYR A 786 -10.84 7.56 -2.24
C TYR A 786 -10.70 7.86 -0.76
N LEU A 787 -11.35 8.91 -0.25
CA LEU A 787 -11.36 9.20 1.18
C LEU A 787 -11.82 7.99 2.00
N TYR A 788 -12.94 7.37 1.59
CA TYR A 788 -13.44 6.14 2.20
C TYR A 788 -12.44 4.99 2.07
N GLY A 789 -11.94 4.73 0.86
CA GLY A 789 -11.00 3.63 0.62
C GLY A 789 -9.70 3.73 1.44
N GLN A 790 -9.19 4.94 1.66
CA GLN A 790 -7.98 5.18 2.46
C GLN A 790 -8.21 4.91 3.94
N THR A 791 -9.41 5.15 4.48
CA THR A 791 -9.73 4.80 5.88
C THR A 791 -9.69 3.29 6.18
N LEU A 792 -9.82 2.46 5.14
CA LEU A 792 -9.79 1.00 5.24
C LEU A 792 -8.49 0.38 4.69
N LYS A 793 -7.51 1.21 4.32
CA LYS A 793 -6.30 0.75 3.65
C LYS A 793 -5.41 -0.06 4.59
N SER A 794 -5.04 -1.26 4.16
CA SER A 794 -4.09 -2.11 4.89
C SER A 794 -2.66 -1.89 4.39
N SER A 795 -1.73 -1.69 5.32
CA SER A 795 -0.30 -1.59 5.02
C SER A 795 0.32 -2.94 4.61
N GLU A 796 -0.38 -4.05 4.80
CA GLU A 796 0.10 -5.41 4.50
C GLU A 796 0.36 -5.64 2.99
N PHE A 797 -0.23 -4.83 2.12
CA PHE A 797 -0.09 -4.94 0.66
C PHE A 797 0.94 -3.97 0.05
N HIS A 798 1.67 -3.20 0.86
CA HIS A 798 2.67 -2.25 0.38
C HIS A 798 4.07 -2.83 0.49
N THR A 799 4.85 -2.73 -0.59
CA THR A 799 6.24 -3.16 -0.61
C THR A 799 7.14 -1.96 -0.91
N LYS A 800 8.27 -1.88 -0.21
CA LYS A 800 9.35 -0.97 -0.59
C LYS A 800 10.28 -1.71 -1.55
N THR A 801 10.46 -1.20 -2.76
CA THR A 801 11.33 -1.80 -3.76
C THR A 801 12.67 -1.06 -3.76
N VAL A 802 13.76 -1.83 -3.81
CA VAL A 802 15.12 -1.30 -3.86
C VAL A 802 15.76 -1.81 -5.14
N LEU A 803 16.27 -0.88 -5.96
CA LEU A 803 17.05 -1.22 -7.14
C LEU A 803 18.44 -1.70 -6.72
N VAL A 804 18.92 -2.76 -7.37
CA VAL A 804 20.25 -3.34 -7.13
C VAL A 804 20.91 -3.66 -8.47
N THR A 805 22.20 -3.37 -8.57
CA THR A 805 22.98 -3.54 -9.81
C THR A 805 23.67 -4.90 -9.90
N ASN A 806 23.64 -5.69 -8.82
CA ASN A 806 24.24 -7.01 -8.79
C ASN A 806 23.38 -8.04 -8.05
N ARG A 807 23.58 -9.32 -8.42
CA ARG A 807 22.83 -10.45 -7.87
C ARG A 807 23.09 -10.67 -6.38
N TYR A 808 24.28 -10.36 -5.89
CA TYR A 808 24.64 -10.51 -4.48
C TYR A 808 23.77 -9.61 -3.59
N ASP A 809 23.56 -8.36 -4.00
CA ASP A 809 22.70 -7.41 -3.29
C ASP A 809 21.21 -7.77 -3.39
N CYS A 810 20.77 -8.29 -4.54
CA CYS A 810 19.41 -8.82 -4.69
C CYS A 810 19.12 -9.93 -3.68
N VAL A 811 20.01 -10.91 -3.57
CA VAL A 811 19.90 -12.03 -2.61
C VAL A 811 20.05 -11.57 -1.15
N ARG A 812 20.75 -10.47 -0.90
CA ARG A 812 20.91 -9.88 0.44
C ARG A 812 19.65 -9.13 0.92
N LEU A 813 18.91 -8.52 0.00
CA LEU A 813 17.72 -7.70 0.31
C LEU A 813 16.39 -8.48 0.27
N ALA A 814 16.32 -9.57 -0.51
CA ALA A 814 15.21 -10.52 -0.54
C ALA A 814 15.19 -11.39 0.74
#